data_AF-A0A6J1QNU1-F1
#
_entry.id   AF-A0A6J1QNU1-F1
#
_cell.length_a   1.000
_cell.length_b   1.000
_cell.length_c   1.000
_cell.angle_alpha   90.00
_cell.angle_beta   90.00
_cell.angle_gamma   90.00
#
_symmetry.space_group_name_H-M   'P 1'
#
loop_
_entity.id
_entity.type
_entity.pdbx_description
1 polymer ?
#
loop_
_entity_poly.entity_id
_entity_poly.type
_entity_poly.pdbx_seq_one_letter_code
_entity_poly.pdbx_strand_id
1 'polypeptide(L)'
;MRELNIFAQSYQMMGEELENQRRLEIESGELLPELQLLFTLRPGMDRRRYNAQRTNEVAAVFRTTADGEIPESYVTIRNRNDKTLKNVSTMDPNVEPWIYPLFYPYGTQGWHWRRLFQQWLVDSYVKIEKDRINYCRDHQKELRTETYQGLKDYLQTTANNLNGRIGKMIILPSTFIGSPQACLTLGLIEDDDEWKRAMNEAIGWMMPRQLRRLFVRILLHCQPLHPEELWGCFKVAMSEDFIRHFGMLQGQEKAYAQINTMLCAEGKSLADFPQMEQLIENDEEDNYMTIEEVMEIGIRQYEQLNDKQKEIVDIILNRLDNNNHHNSNCFYIDGPGGSGIAATLLPAGKTVHKTFGLPVPLFADSSSSIKIQSKEAQYLKKTDIFIWDEAPMAPRYALEIMDRTLRDIMNNDLPFGGKIIVLGGDFRQLLPIKIHGTRCEIVNLSIKFSSTWKHFISFSLTENMRVLPEETEFAKFLLNMGDGILNDANDNIQLPDCCIAPINADIIEDIYGDLIRNKEFNNMAKCAILSARNADVDEINKRVVELLDISEERIYTSTDSTENCDDNGDIGEVLLPEYLNTLSPSTLPPYELRLKPNCVIMLIRNLSINEGLCNGTRLMIIELADHLLKCEILT
;
A
#
# COMPACT_ATOMS: atom_id res chain seq x y z
N MET A 1 30.47 -21.14 41.25
CA MET A 1 30.34 -20.20 40.11
C MET A 1 30.65 -18.77 40.52
N ARG A 2 30.05 -18.22 41.59
CA ARG A 2 30.28 -16.84 42.07
C ARG A 2 31.76 -16.48 42.26
N GLU A 3 32.59 -17.36 42.83
CA GLU A 3 34.02 -17.05 43.03
C GLU A 3 34.85 -16.99 41.74
N LEU A 4 34.35 -17.54 40.63
CA LEU A 4 35.10 -17.71 39.37
C LEU A 4 34.50 -16.94 38.18
N ASN A 5 33.27 -16.43 38.31
CA ASN A 5 32.54 -15.75 37.25
C ASN A 5 32.23 -14.31 37.69
N ILE A 6 32.92 -13.34 37.07
CA ILE A 6 32.79 -11.91 37.37
C ILE A 6 31.36 -11.39 37.23
N PHE A 7 30.56 -11.96 36.32
CA PHE A 7 29.15 -11.62 36.18
C PHE A 7 28.32 -12.12 37.36
N ALA A 8 28.60 -13.33 37.85
CA ALA A 8 27.94 -13.84 39.05
C ALA A 8 28.34 -13.07 40.32
N GLN A 9 29.50 -12.39 40.32
CA GLN A 9 29.93 -11.47 41.38
C GLN A 9 29.24 -10.11 41.30
N SER A 10 28.91 -9.62 40.09
CA SER A 10 28.24 -8.32 39.90
C SER A 10 26.75 -8.35 40.25
N TYR A 11 26.13 -9.52 40.35
CA TYR A 11 24.74 -9.65 40.78
C TYR A 11 24.62 -9.82 42.30
N GLN A 12 23.95 -8.87 42.95
CA GLN A 12 23.49 -9.00 44.33
C GLN A 12 22.22 -9.85 44.34
N MET A 13 22.16 -10.87 45.20
CA MET A 13 20.97 -11.73 45.26
C MET A 13 19.88 -11.02 46.05
N MET A 14 18.61 -11.19 45.64
CA MET A 14 17.46 -10.61 46.34
C MET A 14 17.45 -10.94 47.85
N GLY A 15 17.92 -12.13 48.24
CA GLY A 15 18.07 -12.49 49.65
C GLY A 15 19.08 -11.63 50.43
N GLU A 16 20.18 -11.23 49.80
CA GLU A 16 21.18 -10.32 50.40
C GLU A 16 20.62 -8.90 50.54
N GLU A 17 19.83 -8.46 49.56
CA GLU A 17 19.13 -7.17 49.60
C GLU A 17 18.01 -7.15 50.65
N LEU A 18 17.25 -8.23 50.79
CA LEU A 18 16.23 -8.37 51.85
C LEU A 18 16.87 -8.36 53.25
N GLU A 19 18.04 -8.97 53.43
CA GLU A 19 18.77 -8.95 54.70
C GLU A 19 19.29 -7.55 55.03
N ASN A 20 19.80 -6.82 54.03
CA ASN A 20 20.20 -5.42 54.15
C ASN A 20 19.02 -4.50 54.46
N GLN A 21 17.88 -4.69 53.79
CA GLN A 21 16.66 -3.93 54.04
C GLN A 21 16.08 -4.21 55.43
N ARG A 22 16.12 -5.46 55.91
CA ARG A 22 15.76 -5.79 57.31
C ARG A 22 16.68 -5.11 58.32
N ARG A 23 17.98 -5.00 58.03
CA ARG A 23 18.90 -4.21 58.87
C ARG A 23 18.54 -2.74 58.87
N LEU A 24 18.21 -2.18 57.69
CA LEU A 24 17.80 -0.79 57.56
C LEU A 24 16.44 -0.50 58.25
N GLU A 25 15.48 -1.42 58.25
CA GLU A 25 14.23 -1.31 59.02
C GLU A 25 14.49 -1.23 60.53
N ILE A 26 15.44 -2.05 61.02
CA ILE A 26 15.85 -2.04 62.43
C ILE A 26 16.54 -0.72 62.80
N GLU A 27 17.28 -0.10 61.86
CA GLU A 27 18.01 1.15 62.07
C GLU A 27 17.15 2.41 61.87
N SER A 28 16.17 2.40 60.96
CA SER A 28 15.34 3.58 60.61
C SER A 28 14.00 3.64 61.35
N GLY A 29 13.50 2.51 61.85
CA GLY A 29 12.20 2.42 62.53
C GLY A 29 10.98 2.51 61.62
N GLU A 30 11.15 2.60 60.29
CA GLU A 30 10.06 2.55 59.31
C GLU A 30 9.80 1.11 58.85
N LEU A 31 8.52 0.72 58.85
CA LEU A 31 8.06 -0.60 58.38
C LEU A 31 8.00 -0.60 56.84
N LEU A 32 8.83 -1.40 56.17
CA LEU A 32 8.80 -1.53 54.72
C LEU A 32 7.60 -2.39 54.28
N PRO A 33 7.06 -2.14 53.08
CA PRO A 33 5.95 -2.91 52.55
C PRO A 33 6.34 -4.36 52.27
N GLU A 34 5.55 -5.32 52.76
CA GLU A 34 5.76 -6.73 52.44
C GLU A 34 5.23 -7.01 51.02
N LEU A 35 6.14 -7.15 50.06
CA LEU A 35 5.83 -7.35 48.65
C LEU A 35 5.83 -8.83 48.27
N GLN A 36 4.84 -9.24 47.45
CA GLN A 36 4.78 -10.58 46.86
C GLN A 36 4.82 -10.50 45.34
N LEU A 37 5.75 -11.23 44.72
CA LEU A 37 5.86 -11.39 43.28
C LEU A 37 4.93 -12.50 42.79
N LEU A 38 4.13 -12.23 41.77
CA LEU A 38 3.23 -13.21 41.14
C LEU A 38 3.54 -13.29 39.65
N PHE A 39 3.70 -14.52 39.14
CA PHE A 39 3.83 -14.78 37.71
C PHE A 39 2.48 -15.21 37.14
N THR A 40 1.95 -14.46 36.17
CA THR A 40 0.69 -14.77 35.50
C THR A 40 0.91 -15.16 34.05
N LEU A 41 0.47 -16.37 33.67
CA LEU A 41 0.42 -16.83 32.29
C LEU A 41 -0.85 -16.31 31.59
N ARG A 42 -0.82 -16.30 30.24
CA ARG A 42 -1.89 -15.76 29.37
C ARG A 42 -3.31 -16.23 29.79
N PRO A 43 -4.33 -15.36 29.65
CA PRO A 43 -5.72 -15.72 29.93
C PRO A 43 -6.14 -16.94 29.07
N GLY A 44 -6.64 -18.01 29.70
CA GLY A 44 -7.12 -19.22 29.01
C GLY A 44 -6.36 -20.52 29.33
N MET A 45 -5.18 -20.44 29.94
CA MET A 45 -4.48 -21.63 30.46
C MET A 45 -5.05 -22.04 31.84
N ASP A 46 -5.27 -23.34 32.07
CA ASP A 46 -5.95 -23.91 33.25
C ASP A 46 -5.44 -23.29 34.58
N ARG A 47 -6.24 -22.39 35.15
CA ARG A 47 -5.99 -21.72 36.43
C ARG A 47 -6.47 -22.62 37.57
N ARG A 48 -5.81 -23.74 37.82
CA ARG A 48 -6.06 -24.48 39.06
C ARG A 48 -5.67 -23.60 40.23
N ARG A 49 -6.62 -23.40 41.17
CA ARG A 49 -6.54 -22.57 42.38
C ARG A 49 -5.33 -22.81 43.30
N TYR A 50 -4.54 -23.85 43.06
CA TYR A 50 -3.45 -24.29 43.94
C TYR A 50 -2.03 -23.91 43.44
N ASN A 51 -1.90 -23.18 42.32
CA ASN A 51 -0.58 -22.77 41.79
C ASN A 51 -0.10 -21.38 42.24
N ALA A 52 -0.84 -20.66 43.08
CA ALA A 52 -0.36 -19.38 43.62
C ALA A 52 0.81 -19.64 44.57
N GLN A 53 1.97 -19.05 44.24
CA GLN A 53 3.22 -19.25 44.96
C GLN A 53 3.08 -18.76 46.41
N ARG A 54 3.39 -19.63 47.38
CA ARG A 54 3.26 -19.33 48.82
C ARG A 54 4.53 -18.74 49.44
N THR A 55 5.65 -18.82 48.74
CA THR A 55 6.95 -18.33 49.17
C THR A 55 7.39 -17.15 48.31
N ASN A 56 8.17 -16.24 48.90
CA ASN A 56 8.66 -15.04 48.22
C ASN A 56 9.91 -15.34 47.35
N GLU A 57 10.44 -16.55 47.43
CA GLU A 57 11.65 -17.01 46.74
C GLU A 57 11.28 -18.07 45.69
N VAL A 58 10.69 -17.64 44.58
CA VAL A 58 10.38 -18.55 43.47
C VAL A 58 11.17 -18.14 42.24
N ALA A 59 12.08 -19.01 41.82
CA ALA A 59 12.75 -18.90 40.51
C ALA A 59 11.86 -19.54 39.44
N ALA A 60 11.44 -18.77 38.44
CA ALA A 60 10.74 -19.28 37.27
C ALA A 60 11.75 -19.50 36.14
N VAL A 61 11.84 -20.72 35.62
CA VAL A 61 12.66 -21.02 34.44
C VAL A 61 11.75 -21.04 33.22
N PHE A 62 11.96 -20.10 32.31
CA PHE A 62 11.28 -20.06 31.02
C PHE A 62 12.28 -20.29 29.89
N ARG A 63 11.81 -20.88 28.79
CA ARG A 63 12.61 -21.07 27.58
C ARG A 63 12.35 -19.89 26.64
N THR A 64 13.40 -19.17 26.27
CA THR A 64 13.33 -18.15 25.22
C THR A 64 13.18 -18.81 23.85
N THR A 65 12.54 -18.11 22.92
CA THR A 65 12.51 -18.52 21.50
C THR A 65 13.92 -18.39 20.89
N ALA A 66 14.09 -18.84 19.64
CA ALA A 66 15.37 -18.75 18.94
C ALA A 66 15.88 -17.30 18.83
N ASP A 67 14.97 -16.32 18.87
CA ASP A 67 15.23 -14.88 18.79
C ASP A 67 15.50 -14.24 20.17
N GLY A 68 15.45 -15.03 21.24
CA GLY A 68 15.71 -14.55 22.61
C GLY A 68 14.51 -13.94 23.31
N GLU A 69 13.32 -13.97 22.70
CA GLU A 69 12.12 -13.35 23.29
C GLU A 69 11.71 -14.06 24.58
N ILE A 70 11.55 -13.25 25.62
CA ILE A 70 11.00 -13.67 26.91
C ILE A 70 9.48 -13.81 26.72
N PRO A 71 8.86 -14.94 27.11
CA PRO A 71 7.41 -15.10 27.01
C PRO A 71 6.70 -13.94 27.72
N GLU A 72 5.65 -13.39 27.09
CA GLU A 72 4.80 -12.35 27.70
C GLU A 72 4.28 -12.83 29.06
N SER A 73 4.98 -12.41 30.11
CA SER A 73 4.67 -12.74 31.49
C SER A 73 4.69 -11.42 32.25
N TYR A 74 3.54 -11.06 32.81
CA TYR A 74 3.43 -9.86 33.62
C TYR A 74 3.99 -10.17 34.99
N VAL A 75 4.95 -9.35 35.43
CA VAL A 75 5.39 -9.35 36.82
C VAL A 75 4.40 -8.48 37.59
N THR A 76 3.52 -9.10 38.37
CA THR A 76 2.60 -8.36 39.22
C THR A 76 3.15 -8.33 40.64
N ILE A 77 3.41 -7.13 41.13
CA ILE A 77 3.77 -6.89 42.52
C ILE A 77 2.47 -6.71 43.30
N ARG A 78 2.29 -7.51 44.34
CA ARG A 78 1.22 -7.32 45.30
C ARG A 78 1.79 -6.75 46.59
N ASN A 79 1.33 -5.58 47.00
CA ASN A 79 1.59 -5.09 48.35
C ASN A 79 0.63 -5.82 49.31
N ARG A 80 1.16 -6.52 50.31
CA ARG A 80 0.34 -7.28 51.26
C ARG A 80 -0.41 -6.39 52.25
N ASN A 81 0.13 -5.22 52.56
CA ASN A 81 -0.43 -4.31 53.56
C ASN A 81 -1.74 -3.68 53.06
N ASP A 82 -1.79 -3.24 51.81
CA ASP A 82 -2.97 -2.59 51.20
C ASP A 82 -3.71 -3.47 50.17
N LYS A 83 -3.17 -4.66 49.85
CA LYS A 83 -3.67 -5.60 48.84
C LYS A 83 -3.73 -5.04 47.42
N THR A 84 -3.02 -3.95 47.13
CA THR A 84 -2.94 -3.39 45.79
C THR A 84 -2.06 -4.24 44.88
N LEU A 85 -2.41 -4.26 43.60
CA LEU A 85 -1.66 -4.97 42.55
C LEU A 85 -1.08 -3.93 41.60
N LYS A 86 0.24 -3.96 41.43
CA LYS A 86 0.96 -3.15 40.45
C LYS A 86 1.53 -4.08 39.38
N ASN A 87 1.10 -3.88 38.14
CA ASN A 87 1.69 -4.58 37.01
C ASN A 87 2.97 -3.87 36.60
N VAL A 88 4.05 -4.63 36.48
CA VAL A 88 5.34 -4.13 36.01
C VAL A 88 5.58 -4.71 34.63
N SER A 89 5.88 -3.83 33.68
CA SER A 89 6.19 -4.22 32.30
C SER A 89 7.51 -5.00 32.27
N THR A 90 7.63 -5.99 31.38
CA THR A 90 8.91 -6.66 31.09
C THR A 90 9.96 -5.71 30.49
N MET A 91 9.52 -4.53 30.03
CA MET A 91 10.37 -3.45 29.51
C MET A 91 10.76 -2.42 30.59
N ASP A 92 10.35 -2.61 31.84
CA ASP A 92 10.80 -1.77 32.95
C ASP A 92 12.29 -2.08 33.24
N PRO A 93 13.17 -1.05 33.31
CA PRO A 93 14.59 -1.28 33.58
C PRO A 93 14.86 -1.93 34.94
N ASN A 94 13.94 -1.81 35.89
CA ASN A 94 14.05 -2.43 37.21
C ASN A 94 13.69 -3.93 37.23
N VAL A 95 13.13 -4.45 36.13
CA VAL A 95 12.82 -5.88 35.99
C VAL A 95 14.04 -6.68 35.53
N GLU A 96 14.99 -6.04 34.83
CA GLU A 96 16.19 -6.71 34.30
C GLU A 96 17.03 -7.41 35.38
N PRO A 97 17.30 -6.80 36.56
CA PRO A 97 18.02 -7.46 37.64
C PRO A 97 17.30 -8.68 38.25
N TRP A 98 16.00 -8.84 37.98
CA TRP A 98 15.21 -9.98 38.46
C TRP A 98 15.32 -11.20 37.54
N ILE A 99 15.92 -11.04 36.36
CA ILE A 99 16.05 -12.08 35.35
C ILE A 99 17.51 -12.55 35.30
N TYR A 100 17.72 -13.83 35.62
CA TYR A 100 19.04 -14.45 35.57
C TYR A 100 19.15 -15.35 34.32
N PRO A 101 20.01 -15.01 33.35
CA PRO A 101 20.26 -15.91 32.23
C PRO A 101 20.97 -17.17 32.73
N LEU A 102 20.28 -18.32 32.67
CA LEU A 102 20.86 -19.61 33.00
C LEU A 102 21.70 -20.13 31.83
N PHE A 103 23.02 -19.93 31.90
CA PHE A 103 23.96 -20.51 30.95
C PHE A 103 24.18 -22.00 31.30
N TYR A 104 23.53 -22.89 30.53
CA TYR A 104 23.69 -24.36 30.49
C TYR A 104 23.19 -25.17 31.70
N PRO A 105 21.93 -25.63 31.67
CA PRO A 105 21.48 -26.66 32.62
C PRO A 105 22.04 -28.07 32.33
N TYR A 106 22.62 -28.33 31.14
CA TYR A 106 23.06 -29.67 30.71
C TYR A 106 24.57 -29.80 30.38
N GLY A 107 25.38 -28.77 30.62
CA GLY A 107 26.85 -28.87 30.56
C GLY A 107 27.49 -29.14 29.18
N THR A 108 26.77 -28.98 28.06
CA THR A 108 27.34 -29.14 26.72
C THR A 108 28.01 -27.86 26.21
N GLN A 109 29.11 -27.96 25.46
CA GLN A 109 29.80 -26.82 24.88
C GLN A 109 29.08 -26.31 23.63
N GLY A 110 28.68 -25.03 23.61
CA GLY A 110 28.51 -24.26 22.37
C GLY A 110 27.41 -23.20 22.39
N TRP A 111 27.77 -21.96 22.76
CA TRP A 111 27.10 -20.66 22.51
C TRP A 111 28.09 -19.54 22.91
N HIS A 112 28.28 -18.53 22.07
CA HIS A 112 29.25 -17.46 22.30
C HIS A 112 28.70 -16.37 23.24
N TRP A 113 29.23 -16.30 24.46
CA TRP A 113 28.91 -15.30 25.50
C TRP A 113 28.93 -13.83 25.01
N ARG A 114 29.69 -13.51 23.95
CA ARG A 114 29.79 -12.16 23.38
C ARG A 114 28.49 -11.68 22.72
N ARG A 115 27.75 -12.56 22.03
CA ARG A 115 26.55 -12.18 21.27
C ARG A 115 25.35 -11.91 22.18
N LEU A 116 25.19 -12.73 23.22
CA LEU A 116 24.17 -12.54 24.26
C LEU A 116 24.46 -11.31 25.14
N PHE A 117 25.73 -11.01 25.41
CA PHE A 117 26.10 -9.80 26.14
C PHE A 117 25.84 -8.52 25.32
N GLN A 118 26.11 -8.53 24.01
CA GLN A 118 25.76 -7.42 23.13
C GLN A 118 24.24 -7.20 23.04
N GLN A 119 23.47 -8.28 22.89
CA GLN A 119 22.01 -8.20 22.89
C GLN A 119 21.48 -7.65 24.22
N TRP A 120 21.98 -8.14 25.36
CA TRP A 120 21.63 -7.65 26.68
C TRP A 120 21.96 -6.15 26.89
N LEU A 121 23.12 -5.69 26.41
CA LEU A 121 23.50 -4.28 26.48
C LEU A 121 22.56 -3.39 25.66
N VAL A 122 22.19 -3.84 24.46
CA VAL A 122 21.25 -3.12 23.59
C VAL A 122 19.86 -3.06 24.23
N ASP A 123 19.36 -4.18 24.72
CA ASP A 123 18.04 -4.25 25.36
C ASP A 123 17.98 -3.39 26.63
N SER A 124 19.04 -3.40 27.44
CA SER A 124 19.15 -2.56 28.65
C SER A 124 19.21 -1.08 28.30
N TYR A 125 19.96 -0.70 27.26
CA TYR A 125 20.05 0.69 26.80
C TYR A 125 18.70 1.20 26.30
N VAL A 126 17.98 0.40 25.51
CA VAL A 126 16.64 0.74 25.00
C VAL A 126 15.65 0.95 26.14
N LYS A 127 15.68 0.11 27.18
CA LYS A 127 14.81 0.27 28.37
C LYS A 127 15.13 1.56 29.14
N ILE A 128 16.40 1.90 29.31
CA ILE A 128 16.84 3.14 29.99
C ILE A 128 16.43 4.40 29.20
N GLU A 129 16.66 4.41 27.89
CA GLU A 129 16.32 5.55 27.04
C GLU A 129 14.82 5.78 26.96
N LYS A 130 14.02 4.70 26.91
CA LYS A 130 12.56 4.80 27.03
C LYS A 130 12.13 5.51 28.30
N ASP A 131 12.69 5.15 29.45
CA ASP A 131 12.33 5.78 30.73
C ASP A 131 12.77 7.25 30.81
N ARG A 132 13.93 7.61 30.23
CA ARG A 132 14.36 9.02 30.11
C ARG A 132 13.40 9.82 29.25
N ILE A 133 12.96 9.27 28.12
CA ILE A 133 12.00 9.92 27.22
C ILE A 133 10.65 10.07 27.93
N ASN A 134 10.16 9.03 28.61
CA ASN A 134 8.93 9.07 29.39
C ASN A 134 9.01 10.16 30.48
N TYR A 135 10.12 10.24 31.20
CA TYR A 135 10.34 11.27 32.21
C TYR A 135 10.29 12.68 31.60
N CYS A 136 11.01 12.91 30.51
CA CYS A 136 11.02 14.17 29.78
C CYS A 136 9.62 14.55 29.27
N ARG A 137 8.84 13.59 28.79
CA ARG A 137 7.46 13.79 28.31
C ARG A 137 6.53 14.16 29.46
N ASP A 138 6.58 13.40 30.55
CA ASP A 138 5.62 13.53 31.66
C ASP A 138 5.91 14.75 32.56
N HIS A 139 7.16 15.24 32.57
CA HIS A 139 7.61 16.41 33.35
C HIS A 139 7.86 17.67 32.49
N GLN A 140 7.36 17.73 31.25
CA GLN A 140 7.49 18.90 30.34
C GLN A 140 7.04 20.21 31.01
N LYS A 141 6.03 20.15 31.89
CA LYS A 141 5.54 21.34 32.61
C LYS A 141 6.58 21.85 33.59
N GLU A 142 7.24 21.01 34.38
CA GLU A 142 8.24 21.45 35.35
C GLU A 142 9.49 22.01 34.65
N LEU A 143 9.92 21.37 33.56
CA LEU A 143 11.10 21.77 32.78
C LEU A 143 10.95 23.10 32.03
N ARG A 144 9.71 23.52 31.68
CA ARG A 144 9.46 24.77 30.93
C ARG A 144 8.95 25.94 31.79
N THR A 145 8.53 25.71 33.04
CA THR A 145 7.84 26.75 33.82
C THR A 145 8.80 27.70 34.57
N GLU A 146 9.99 27.25 35.00
CA GLU A 146 10.93 28.11 35.76
C GLU A 146 11.40 29.34 34.97
N THR A 147 11.64 29.19 33.66
CA THR A 147 12.21 30.26 32.81
C THR A 147 11.22 31.40 32.53
N TYR A 148 9.91 31.10 32.43
CA TYR A 148 8.88 32.11 32.16
C TYR A 148 8.34 32.75 33.44
N GLN A 149 8.34 32.01 34.56
CA GLN A 149 7.86 32.53 35.83
C GLN A 149 8.78 33.65 36.36
N GLY A 150 10.11 33.48 36.27
CA GLY A 150 11.07 34.51 36.68
C GLY A 150 10.96 35.82 35.87
N LEU A 151 10.68 35.73 34.56
CA LEU A 151 10.46 36.90 33.71
C LEU A 151 9.18 37.65 34.08
N LYS A 152 8.11 36.92 34.38
CA LYS A 152 6.82 37.47 34.80
C LYS A 152 6.94 38.23 36.13
N ASP A 153 7.62 37.63 37.10
CA ASP A 153 7.82 38.21 38.44
C ASP A 153 8.69 39.49 38.37
N TYR A 154 9.73 39.52 37.52
CA TYR A 154 10.55 40.71 37.29
C TYR A 154 9.74 41.88 36.67
N LEU A 155 8.91 41.60 35.66
CA LEU A 155 8.08 42.61 34.99
C LEU A 155 6.99 43.17 35.92
N GLN A 156 6.36 42.31 36.72
CA GLN A 156 5.35 42.72 37.71
C GLN A 156 5.94 43.61 38.81
N THR A 157 7.14 43.27 39.29
CA THR A 157 7.84 44.07 40.31
C THR A 157 8.25 45.44 39.76
N THR A 158 8.72 45.50 38.51
CA THR A 158 9.14 46.74 37.85
C THR A 158 7.96 47.67 37.56
N ALA A 159 6.81 47.13 37.11
CA ALA A 159 5.61 47.92 36.85
C ALA A 159 4.97 48.49 38.13
N ASN A 160 4.98 47.72 39.23
CA ASN A 160 4.51 48.19 40.53
C ASN A 160 5.38 49.35 41.05
N ASN A 161 6.71 49.30 40.87
CA ASN A 161 7.62 50.38 41.27
C ASN A 161 7.43 51.67 40.46
N LEU A 162 6.79 51.61 39.29
CA LEU A 162 6.52 52.75 38.42
C LEU A 162 5.04 53.19 38.43
N ASN A 163 4.21 52.70 39.37
CA ASN A 163 2.76 52.93 39.45
C ASN A 163 1.98 52.58 38.16
N GLY A 164 2.49 51.64 37.35
CA GLY A 164 1.84 51.16 36.13
C GLY A 164 1.04 49.87 36.37
N ARG A 165 -0.14 49.74 35.72
CA ARG A 165 -0.94 48.51 35.75
C ARG A 165 -0.68 47.71 34.47
N ILE A 166 -0.07 46.53 34.59
CA ILE A 166 0.11 45.62 33.45
C ILE A 166 -1.26 45.03 33.07
N GLY A 167 -1.64 45.15 31.79
CA GLY A 167 -2.86 44.54 31.23
C GLY A 167 -2.77 43.01 31.11
N LYS A 168 -3.67 42.39 30.34
CA LYS A 168 -3.68 40.93 30.13
C LYS A 168 -2.44 40.51 29.33
N MET A 169 -1.53 39.79 29.96
CA MET A 169 -0.29 39.31 29.35
C MET A 169 -0.54 37.99 28.61
N ILE A 170 -0.26 37.96 27.30
CA ILE A 170 -0.32 36.77 26.46
C ILE A 170 1.13 36.49 26.02
N ILE A 171 1.65 35.32 26.38
CA ILE A 171 2.97 34.86 25.92
C ILE A 171 2.74 34.11 24.61
N LEU A 172 3.29 34.65 23.53
CA LEU A 172 3.26 34.04 22.21
C LEU A 172 4.62 33.37 21.96
N PRO A 173 4.69 32.09 21.59
CA PRO A 173 5.94 31.51 21.11
C PRO A 173 6.38 32.23 19.84
N SER A 174 7.70 32.37 19.63
CA SER A 174 8.25 33.11 18.49
C SER A 174 7.88 32.50 17.14
N THR A 175 7.54 31.21 17.11
CA THR A 175 7.28 30.45 15.89
C THR A 175 6.56 29.15 16.24
N PHE A 176 5.51 28.82 15.50
CA PHE A 176 4.95 27.47 15.46
C PHE A 176 5.92 26.64 14.59
N ILE A 177 6.72 25.77 15.23
CA ILE A 177 7.77 24.96 14.57
C ILE A 177 7.17 23.84 13.69
N GLY A 178 5.84 23.74 13.58
CA GLY A 178 5.17 22.79 12.70
C GLY A 178 4.47 23.41 11.48
N SER A 179 4.67 24.70 11.16
CA SER A 179 4.01 25.26 9.95
C SER A 179 4.79 24.85 8.70
N PRO A 180 4.10 24.61 7.57
CA PRO A 180 4.76 24.37 6.29
C PRO A 180 5.80 25.45 5.97
N GLN A 181 5.51 26.72 6.26
CA GLN A 181 6.44 27.83 6.05
C GLN A 181 7.73 27.73 6.90
N ALA A 182 7.63 27.24 8.13
CA ALA A 182 8.79 27.04 9.01
C ALA A 182 9.64 25.85 8.55
N CYS A 183 8.98 24.76 8.12
CA CYS A 183 9.66 23.59 7.56
C CYS A 183 10.36 23.91 6.22
N LEU A 184 9.76 24.76 5.37
CA LEU A 184 10.38 25.32 4.15
C LEU A 184 11.65 26.13 4.44
N THR A 185 11.59 27.02 5.44
CA THR A 185 12.73 27.88 5.81
C THR A 185 13.89 27.09 6.42
N LEU A 186 13.61 25.90 6.97
CA LEU A 186 14.57 24.99 7.59
C LEU A 186 15.02 23.83 6.67
N GLY A 187 14.48 23.72 5.45
CA GLY A 187 14.80 22.65 4.49
C GLY A 187 14.29 21.26 4.89
N LEU A 188 13.20 21.20 5.67
CA LEU A 188 12.61 19.97 6.20
C LEU A 188 11.47 19.40 5.34
N ILE A 189 10.99 20.16 4.35
CA ILE A 189 10.07 19.72 3.29
C ILE A 189 10.62 20.15 1.93
N GLU A 190 10.34 19.36 0.90
CA GLU A 190 10.84 19.57 -0.47
C GLU A 190 10.36 20.92 -1.03
N ASP A 191 11.30 21.72 -1.55
CA ASP A 191 11.03 22.94 -2.32
C ASP A 191 10.52 22.56 -3.71
N ASP A 192 9.71 23.42 -4.35
CA ASP A 192 9.23 23.24 -5.73
C ASP A 192 10.37 23.19 -6.77
N ASP A 193 11.62 23.39 -6.33
CA ASP A 193 12.84 23.22 -7.09
C ASP A 193 13.03 21.82 -7.67
N GLU A 194 12.46 20.76 -7.08
CA GLU A 194 12.42 19.43 -7.71
C GLU A 194 11.57 19.42 -8.97
N TRP A 195 10.37 20.01 -8.91
CA TRP A 195 9.48 20.12 -10.07
C TRP A 195 10.07 21.02 -11.15
N LYS A 196 10.78 22.08 -10.74
CA LYS A 196 11.53 22.92 -11.69
C LYS A 196 12.67 22.13 -12.34
N ARG A 197 13.42 21.30 -11.61
CA ARG A 197 14.46 20.43 -12.20
C ARG A 197 13.87 19.43 -13.19
N ALA A 198 12.80 18.73 -12.80
CA ALA A 198 12.09 17.80 -13.69
C ALA A 198 11.56 18.47 -14.96
N MET A 199 10.94 19.65 -14.84
CA MET A 199 10.44 20.41 -16.00
C MET A 199 11.58 20.92 -16.90
N ASN A 200 12.70 21.35 -16.33
CA ASN A 200 13.89 21.74 -17.10
C ASN A 200 14.50 20.55 -17.86
N GLU A 201 14.58 19.38 -17.24
CA GLU A 201 14.99 18.13 -17.92
C GLU A 201 14.04 17.82 -19.08
N ALA A 202 12.73 17.90 -18.84
CA ALA A 202 11.71 17.60 -19.83
C ALA A 202 11.79 18.49 -21.08
N ILE A 203 12.12 19.78 -20.93
CA ILE A 203 12.23 20.72 -22.07
C ILE A 203 13.24 20.24 -23.10
N GLY A 204 14.28 19.51 -22.67
CA GLY A 204 15.32 19.01 -23.57
C GLY A 204 14.81 18.02 -24.63
N TRP A 205 13.67 17.36 -24.41
CA TRP A 205 13.24 16.24 -25.25
C TRP A 205 11.72 16.05 -25.39
N MET A 206 10.89 16.75 -24.62
CA MET A 206 9.43 16.68 -24.72
C MET A 206 8.88 17.76 -25.66
N MET A 207 7.86 17.38 -26.45
CA MET A 207 7.08 18.36 -27.22
C MET A 207 6.17 19.21 -26.30
N PRO A 208 5.77 20.43 -26.68
CA PRO A 208 4.97 21.33 -25.82
C PRO A 208 3.72 20.70 -25.22
N ARG A 209 2.98 19.86 -25.97
CA ARG A 209 1.82 19.11 -25.46
C ARG A 209 2.20 18.08 -24.39
N GLN A 210 3.35 17.43 -24.51
CA GLN A 210 3.88 16.50 -23.50
C GLN A 210 4.35 17.24 -22.25
N LEU A 211 4.95 18.43 -22.40
CA LEU A 211 5.30 19.31 -21.28
C LEU A 211 4.05 19.75 -20.50
N ARG A 212 2.97 20.14 -21.20
CA ARG A 212 1.67 20.45 -20.57
C ARG A 212 1.12 19.26 -19.79
N ARG A 213 1.25 18.04 -20.32
CA ARG A 213 0.86 16.81 -19.61
C ARG A 213 1.69 16.58 -18.36
N LEU A 214 3.02 16.71 -18.43
CA LEU A 214 3.89 16.57 -17.25
C LEU A 214 3.50 17.59 -16.18
N PHE A 215 3.26 18.84 -16.56
CA PHE A 215 2.79 19.88 -15.66
C PHE A 215 1.46 19.51 -14.98
N VAL A 216 0.47 19.02 -15.72
CA VAL A 216 -0.80 18.52 -15.16
C VAL A 216 -0.58 17.37 -14.18
N ARG A 217 0.38 16.47 -14.43
CA ARG A 217 0.70 15.36 -13.51
C ARG A 217 1.34 15.86 -12.21
N ILE A 218 2.24 16.83 -12.29
CA ILE A 218 2.83 17.47 -11.11
C ILE A 218 1.71 18.10 -10.27
N LEU A 219 0.79 18.85 -10.88
CA LEU A 219 -0.36 19.44 -10.18
C LEU A 219 -1.24 18.39 -9.49
N LEU A 220 -1.55 17.28 -10.18
CA LEU A 220 -2.47 16.27 -9.67
C LEU A 220 -1.88 15.39 -8.57
N HIS A 221 -0.61 15.02 -8.71
CA HIS A 221 0.01 13.95 -7.91
C HIS A 221 1.10 14.43 -6.96
N CYS A 222 1.75 15.56 -7.25
CA CYS A 222 2.87 16.06 -6.45
C CYS A 222 2.50 17.25 -5.56
N GLN A 223 1.31 17.85 -5.75
CA GLN A 223 0.80 18.96 -4.95
C GLN A 223 1.84 20.08 -4.71
N PRO A 224 2.35 20.72 -5.79
CA PRO A 224 3.36 21.79 -5.66
C PRO A 224 2.84 22.93 -4.77
N LEU A 225 3.76 23.56 -4.04
CA LEU A 225 3.46 24.66 -3.10
C LEU A 225 3.03 25.93 -3.83
N HIS A 226 3.68 26.23 -4.95
CA HIS A 226 3.52 27.43 -5.79
C HIS A 226 3.30 27.06 -7.26
N PRO A 227 2.17 26.43 -7.62
CA PRO A 227 1.86 26.02 -9.00
C PRO A 227 1.84 27.19 -10.00
N GLU A 228 1.53 28.40 -9.53
CA GLU A 228 1.53 29.64 -10.30
C GLU A 228 2.94 30.08 -10.72
N GLU A 229 3.93 29.88 -9.83
CA GLU A 229 5.33 30.15 -10.14
C GLU A 229 5.86 29.13 -11.13
N LEU A 230 5.51 27.84 -10.94
CA LEU A 230 5.87 26.77 -11.85
C LEU A 230 5.29 26.99 -13.26
N TRP A 231 4.02 27.38 -13.36
CA TRP A 231 3.43 27.82 -14.64
C TRP A 231 4.21 29.00 -15.23
N GLY A 232 4.51 30.02 -14.41
CA GLY A 232 5.27 31.20 -14.82
C GLY A 232 6.62 30.88 -15.46
N CYS A 233 7.37 29.94 -14.87
CA CYS A 233 8.67 29.50 -15.37
C CYS A 233 8.60 28.78 -16.72
N PHE A 234 7.57 27.96 -16.94
CA PHE A 234 7.53 27.01 -18.05
C PHE A 234 6.49 27.30 -19.13
N LYS A 235 5.62 28.30 -18.93
CA LYS A 235 4.54 28.64 -19.89
C LYS A 235 5.02 28.89 -21.31
N VAL A 236 6.21 29.47 -21.51
CA VAL A 236 6.72 29.72 -22.87
C VAL A 236 7.02 28.41 -23.59
N ALA A 237 7.73 27.49 -22.95
CA ALA A 237 8.04 26.17 -23.51
C ALA A 237 6.77 25.33 -23.71
N MET A 238 5.86 25.37 -22.73
CA MET A 238 4.55 24.72 -22.81
C MET A 238 3.60 25.34 -23.82
N SER A 239 3.90 26.49 -24.41
CA SER A 239 3.01 27.13 -25.40
C SER A 239 3.65 27.22 -26.78
N GLU A 240 4.85 26.71 -26.98
CA GLU A 240 5.64 26.93 -28.19
C GLU A 240 4.90 26.54 -29.49
N ASP A 241 4.15 25.43 -29.46
CA ASP A 241 3.34 24.93 -30.58
C ASP A 241 2.22 25.90 -30.98
N PHE A 242 1.57 26.52 -29.99
CA PHE A 242 0.55 27.54 -30.22
C PHE A 242 1.14 28.91 -30.54
N ILE A 243 2.25 29.30 -29.92
CA ILE A 243 2.90 30.59 -30.12
C ILE A 243 3.30 30.78 -31.59
N ARG A 244 3.77 29.70 -32.25
CA ARG A 244 4.13 29.72 -33.68
C ARG A 244 2.97 30.15 -34.60
N HIS A 245 1.73 29.91 -34.20
CA HIS A 245 0.53 30.13 -35.03
C HIS A 245 -0.32 31.32 -34.57
N PHE A 246 -0.41 31.57 -33.26
CA PHE A 246 -1.34 32.53 -32.66
C PHE A 246 -0.62 33.71 -31.96
N GLY A 247 0.71 33.71 -31.92
CA GLY A 247 1.50 34.70 -31.19
C GLY A 247 1.57 34.43 -29.69
N MET A 248 2.40 35.20 -28.98
CA MET A 248 2.83 34.86 -27.62
C MET A 248 1.69 34.83 -26.59
N LEU A 249 0.81 35.83 -26.61
CA LEU A 249 -0.27 35.97 -25.63
C LEU A 249 -1.38 34.93 -25.84
N GLN A 250 -1.94 34.87 -27.05
CA GLN A 250 -2.98 33.89 -27.39
C GLN A 250 -2.46 32.45 -27.36
N GLY A 251 -1.18 32.23 -27.67
CA GLY A 251 -0.56 30.92 -27.55
C GLY A 251 -0.48 30.43 -26.10
N GLN A 252 -0.19 31.33 -25.17
CA GLN A 252 -0.21 31.03 -23.73
C GLN A 252 -1.63 30.76 -23.22
N GLU A 253 -2.61 31.57 -23.61
CA GLU A 253 -4.02 31.36 -23.25
C GLU A 253 -4.53 30.00 -23.74
N LYS A 254 -4.24 29.62 -24.99
CA LYS A 254 -4.65 28.32 -25.55
C LYS A 254 -3.96 27.13 -24.87
N ALA A 255 -2.67 27.26 -24.56
CA ALA A 255 -1.95 26.23 -23.80
C ALA A 255 -2.55 26.04 -22.41
N TYR A 256 -2.91 27.14 -21.75
CA TYR A 256 -3.50 27.15 -20.44
C TYR A 256 -4.92 26.57 -20.42
N ALA A 257 -5.73 26.89 -21.43
CA ALA A 257 -7.02 26.25 -21.67
C ALA A 257 -6.88 24.73 -21.86
N GLN A 258 -5.88 24.29 -22.65
CA GLN A 258 -5.63 22.86 -22.86
C GLN A 258 -5.20 22.14 -21.58
N ILE A 259 -4.44 22.80 -20.68
CA ILE A 259 -4.12 22.28 -19.34
C ILE A 259 -5.41 22.07 -18.53
N ASN A 260 -6.33 23.03 -18.56
CA ASN A 260 -7.63 22.87 -17.88
C ASN A 260 -8.43 21.69 -18.46
N THR A 261 -8.46 21.53 -19.78
CA THR A 261 -9.11 20.37 -20.43
C THR A 261 -8.50 19.04 -19.96
N MET A 262 -7.17 18.98 -19.84
CA MET A 262 -6.47 17.79 -19.33
C MET A 262 -6.79 17.52 -17.85
N LEU A 263 -6.91 18.56 -17.02
CA LEU A 263 -7.35 18.43 -15.62
C LEU A 263 -8.79 17.89 -15.55
N CYS A 264 -9.70 18.45 -16.37
CA CYS A 264 -11.11 18.04 -16.43
C CYS A 264 -11.26 16.56 -16.80
N ALA A 265 -10.43 16.05 -17.71
CA ALA A 265 -10.42 14.63 -18.06
C ALA A 265 -10.06 13.72 -16.88
N GLU A 266 -9.31 14.23 -15.89
CA GLU A 266 -8.93 13.53 -14.66
C GLU A 266 -9.87 13.84 -13.47
N GLY A 267 -10.96 14.57 -13.72
CA GLY A 267 -11.97 14.89 -12.73
C GLY A 267 -11.64 16.07 -11.80
N LYS A 268 -10.60 16.87 -12.12
CA LYS A 268 -10.28 18.14 -11.47
C LYS A 268 -10.43 19.31 -12.44
N SER A 269 -10.30 20.55 -12.00
CA SER A 269 -10.16 21.72 -12.88
C SER A 269 -9.20 22.74 -12.28
N LEU A 270 -8.91 23.81 -13.01
CA LEU A 270 -8.14 24.94 -12.48
C LEU A 270 -8.80 25.57 -11.23
N ALA A 271 -10.11 25.37 -11.02
CA ALA A 271 -10.79 25.81 -9.80
C ALA A 271 -10.32 25.09 -8.54
N ASP A 272 -9.73 23.90 -8.68
CA ASP A 272 -9.12 23.15 -7.57
C ASP A 272 -7.73 23.68 -7.18
N PHE A 273 -7.17 24.62 -7.96
CA PHE A 273 -5.87 25.25 -7.75
C PHE A 273 -6.03 26.77 -7.64
N PRO A 274 -6.52 27.30 -6.50
CA PRO A 274 -6.91 28.71 -6.37
C PRO A 274 -5.75 29.70 -6.52
N GLN A 275 -4.50 29.26 -6.37
CA GLN A 275 -3.31 30.06 -6.61
C GLN A 275 -3.09 30.36 -8.11
N MET A 276 -3.66 29.53 -8.99
CA MET A 276 -3.55 29.67 -10.44
C MET A 276 -4.63 30.58 -11.02
N GLU A 277 -4.34 31.19 -12.18
CA GLU A 277 -5.29 32.06 -12.89
C GLU A 277 -6.54 31.26 -13.30
N GLN A 278 -7.72 31.82 -13.05
CA GLN A 278 -8.99 31.15 -13.31
C GLN A 278 -9.52 31.50 -14.69
N LEU A 279 -9.95 30.50 -15.46
CA LEU A 279 -10.54 30.71 -16.78
C LEU A 279 -11.98 31.22 -16.64
N ILE A 280 -12.31 32.28 -17.38
CA ILE A 280 -13.69 32.74 -17.52
C ILE A 280 -14.38 31.77 -18.48
N GLU A 281 -15.48 31.15 -18.05
CA GLU A 281 -16.30 30.25 -18.86
C GLU A 281 -16.67 30.92 -20.19
N ASN A 282 -15.98 30.54 -21.26
CA ASN A 282 -16.48 30.68 -22.61
C ASN A 282 -16.52 29.25 -23.17
N ASP A 283 -17.75 28.76 -23.29
CA ASP A 283 -18.12 27.52 -23.95
C ASP A 283 -17.56 27.48 -25.38
N GLU A 284 -16.48 26.74 -25.61
CA GLU A 284 -16.28 26.04 -26.89
C GLU A 284 -15.73 24.64 -26.60
N GLU A 285 -16.58 23.65 -26.88
CA GLU A 285 -16.38 22.21 -26.73
C GLU A 285 -15.16 21.73 -27.53
N ASP A 286 -14.21 21.08 -26.85
CA ASP A 286 -13.07 20.43 -27.49
C ASP A 286 -13.28 18.90 -27.57
N ASN A 287 -13.40 18.42 -28.81
CA ASN A 287 -12.86 17.16 -29.33
C ASN A 287 -13.23 15.84 -28.60
N TYR A 288 -14.45 15.33 -28.88
CA TYR A 288 -14.73 13.90 -28.87
C TYR A 288 -14.70 13.38 -30.31
N MET A 289 -14.19 12.16 -30.52
CA MET A 289 -14.44 11.37 -31.73
C MET A 289 -15.92 11.48 -32.11
N THR A 290 -16.22 11.71 -33.38
CA THR A 290 -17.61 11.84 -33.83
C THR A 290 -18.37 10.55 -33.53
N ILE A 291 -19.67 10.64 -33.19
CA ILE A 291 -20.53 9.48 -32.94
C ILE A 291 -20.47 8.49 -34.12
N GLU A 292 -20.33 9.02 -35.34
CA GLU A 292 -20.19 8.24 -36.58
C GLU A 292 -18.92 7.38 -36.61
N GLU A 293 -17.77 7.92 -36.21
CA GLU A 293 -16.50 7.17 -36.17
C GLU A 293 -16.53 6.04 -35.12
N VAL A 294 -17.13 6.28 -33.95
CA VAL A 294 -17.29 5.25 -32.91
C VAL A 294 -18.22 4.13 -33.39
N MET A 295 -19.29 4.51 -34.10
CA MET A 295 -20.26 3.55 -34.65
C MET A 295 -19.63 2.66 -35.73
N GLU A 296 -18.80 3.22 -36.62
CA GLU A 296 -18.08 2.44 -37.62
C GLU A 296 -17.11 1.42 -37.00
N ILE A 297 -16.37 1.82 -35.97
CA ILE A 297 -15.47 0.91 -35.24
C ILE A 297 -16.27 -0.23 -34.61
N GLY A 298 -17.40 0.09 -33.96
CA GLY A 298 -18.28 -0.90 -33.34
C GLY A 298 -18.83 -1.92 -34.33
N ILE A 299 -19.26 -1.48 -35.53
CA ILE A 299 -19.75 -2.38 -36.58
C ILE A 299 -18.64 -3.32 -37.05
N ARG A 300 -17.44 -2.79 -37.32
CA ARG A 300 -16.28 -3.62 -37.75
C ARG A 300 -15.89 -4.65 -36.69
N GLN A 301 -15.93 -4.28 -35.41
CA GLN A 301 -15.62 -5.21 -34.31
C GLN A 301 -16.70 -6.29 -34.16
N TYR A 302 -17.97 -5.92 -34.27
CA TYR A 302 -19.08 -6.87 -34.21
C TYR A 302 -19.00 -7.90 -35.35
N GLU A 303 -18.62 -7.47 -36.56
CA GLU A 303 -18.46 -8.38 -37.72
C GLU A 303 -17.40 -9.47 -37.49
N GLN A 304 -16.35 -9.16 -36.72
CA GLN A 304 -15.25 -10.09 -36.39
C GLN A 304 -15.63 -11.14 -35.34
N LEU A 305 -16.75 -10.98 -34.64
CA LEU A 305 -17.23 -11.92 -33.63
C LEU A 305 -17.70 -13.25 -34.27
N ASN A 306 -17.49 -14.35 -33.55
CA ASN A 306 -18.09 -15.63 -33.92
C ASN A 306 -19.59 -15.66 -33.61
N ASP A 307 -20.31 -16.66 -34.13
CA ASP A 307 -21.78 -16.74 -34.03
C ASP A 307 -22.26 -16.72 -32.58
N LYS A 308 -21.53 -17.37 -31.67
CA LYS A 308 -21.89 -17.45 -30.25
C LYS A 308 -21.65 -16.12 -29.52
N GLN A 309 -20.58 -15.42 -29.86
CA GLN A 309 -20.32 -14.08 -29.34
C GLN A 309 -21.38 -13.08 -29.85
N LYS A 310 -21.76 -13.16 -31.13
CA LYS A 310 -22.83 -12.35 -31.72
C LYS A 310 -24.16 -12.60 -31.03
N GLU A 311 -24.53 -13.86 -30.80
CA GLU A 311 -25.73 -14.24 -30.07
C GLU A 311 -25.78 -13.58 -28.68
N ILE A 312 -24.68 -13.63 -27.92
CA ILE A 312 -24.61 -13.00 -26.58
C ILE A 312 -24.76 -11.48 -26.67
N VAL A 313 -24.06 -10.84 -27.60
CA VAL A 313 -24.16 -9.38 -27.81
C VAL A 313 -25.58 -8.99 -28.18
N ASP A 314 -26.22 -9.71 -29.11
CA ASP A 314 -27.58 -9.44 -29.55
C ASP A 314 -28.59 -9.62 -28.41
N ILE A 315 -28.42 -10.62 -27.56
CA ILE A 315 -29.28 -10.81 -26.37
C ILE A 315 -29.17 -9.60 -25.42
N ILE A 316 -27.95 -9.09 -25.20
CA ILE A 316 -27.70 -7.94 -24.33
C ILE A 316 -28.26 -6.66 -24.96
N LEU A 317 -28.04 -6.44 -26.26
CA LEU A 317 -28.55 -5.26 -26.98
C LEU A 317 -30.09 -5.26 -27.04
N ASN A 318 -30.70 -6.39 -27.40
CA ASN A 318 -32.16 -6.52 -27.41
C ASN A 318 -32.78 -6.29 -26.02
N ARG A 319 -32.02 -6.52 -24.94
CA ARG A 319 -32.46 -6.25 -23.57
C ARG A 319 -32.54 -4.74 -23.28
N LEU A 320 -31.63 -3.94 -23.85
CA LEU A 320 -31.64 -2.49 -23.71
C LEU A 320 -32.86 -1.88 -24.41
N ASP A 321 -33.20 -2.39 -25.59
CA ASP A 321 -34.32 -1.87 -26.39
C ASP A 321 -35.69 -2.27 -25.81
N ASN A 322 -35.78 -3.45 -25.20
CA ASN A 322 -37.02 -3.97 -24.63
C ASN A 322 -37.03 -3.80 -23.11
N ASN A 323 -37.68 -2.74 -22.60
CA ASN A 323 -37.97 -2.52 -21.17
C ASN A 323 -38.85 -3.62 -20.50
N ASN A 324 -38.99 -4.81 -21.10
CA ASN A 324 -39.81 -5.90 -20.59
C ASN A 324 -39.18 -6.55 -19.34
N HIS A 325 -39.75 -6.34 -18.16
CA HIS A 325 -39.25 -6.81 -16.86
C HIS A 325 -39.26 -8.34 -16.63
N HIS A 326 -39.47 -9.17 -17.65
CA HIS A 326 -39.60 -10.63 -17.49
C HIS A 326 -38.33 -11.44 -17.77
N ASN A 327 -37.31 -10.84 -18.40
CA ASN A 327 -36.03 -11.52 -18.68
C ASN A 327 -34.94 -11.11 -17.68
N SER A 328 -34.01 -12.03 -17.38
CA SER A 328 -32.90 -11.75 -16.45
C SER A 328 -32.02 -10.62 -16.96
N ASN A 329 -31.56 -9.76 -16.03
CA ASN A 329 -30.63 -8.65 -16.32
C ASN A 329 -29.19 -9.02 -15.96
N CYS A 330 -28.94 -10.27 -15.56
CA CYS A 330 -27.64 -10.71 -15.07
C CYS A 330 -27.11 -11.81 -15.98
N PHE A 331 -25.96 -11.56 -16.60
CA PHE A 331 -25.32 -12.44 -17.56
C PHE A 331 -23.90 -12.76 -17.12
N TYR A 332 -23.52 -14.03 -17.17
CA TYR A 332 -22.15 -14.48 -16.95
C TYR A 332 -21.63 -15.11 -18.23
N ILE A 333 -20.45 -14.69 -18.68
CA ILE A 333 -19.79 -15.20 -19.88
C ILE A 333 -18.55 -15.98 -19.41
N ASP A 334 -18.67 -17.30 -19.44
CA ASP A 334 -17.62 -18.26 -19.18
C ASP A 334 -16.81 -18.46 -20.45
N GLY A 335 -15.53 -18.11 -20.45
CA GLY A 335 -14.67 -18.33 -21.59
C GLY A 335 -13.20 -18.20 -21.19
N PRO A 336 -12.27 -18.87 -21.90
CA PRO A 336 -10.84 -18.74 -21.63
C PRO A 336 -10.41 -17.28 -21.80
N GLY A 337 -10.34 -16.57 -20.66
CA GLY A 337 -10.20 -15.13 -20.56
C GLY A 337 -8.77 -14.61 -20.77
N GLY A 338 -8.65 -13.31 -21.03
CA GLY A 338 -7.39 -12.55 -21.14
C GLY A 338 -6.68 -12.38 -19.81
N SER A 339 -5.64 -11.56 -19.77
CA SER A 339 -4.91 -11.26 -18.53
C SER A 339 -5.66 -10.29 -17.60
N GLY A 340 -6.97 -10.06 -17.78
CA GLY A 340 -7.75 -9.02 -17.09
C GLY A 340 -7.34 -7.56 -17.34
N ILE A 341 -6.22 -7.33 -18.03
CA ILE A 341 -5.70 -5.99 -18.37
C ILE A 341 -6.59 -5.31 -19.43
N ALA A 342 -7.28 -6.10 -20.27
CA ALA A 342 -8.07 -5.60 -21.39
C ALA A 342 -9.17 -4.61 -20.99
N ALA A 343 -9.99 -4.92 -19.97
CA ALA A 343 -11.07 -4.03 -19.55
C ALA A 343 -10.57 -2.74 -18.87
N THR A 344 -9.40 -2.77 -18.22
CA THR A 344 -8.78 -1.57 -17.60
C THR A 344 -8.18 -0.64 -18.66
N LEU A 345 -7.76 -1.20 -19.80
CA LEU A 345 -7.25 -0.46 -20.95
C LEU A 345 -8.34 0.19 -21.81
N LEU A 346 -9.62 -0.15 -21.59
CA LEU A 346 -10.72 0.48 -22.31
C LEU A 346 -10.92 1.93 -21.85
N PRO A 347 -11.36 2.84 -22.74
CA PRO A 347 -11.77 4.19 -22.35
C PRO A 347 -12.79 4.13 -21.21
N ALA A 348 -12.54 4.90 -20.14
CA ALA A 348 -13.30 4.90 -18.88
C ALA A 348 -13.27 3.60 -18.03
N GLY A 349 -12.42 2.62 -18.37
CA GLY A 349 -12.19 1.42 -17.56
C GLY A 349 -11.71 1.75 -16.14
N LYS A 350 -12.36 1.19 -15.12
CA LYS A 350 -12.01 1.39 -13.70
C LYS A 350 -12.17 0.07 -12.94
N THR A 351 -11.39 -0.10 -11.88
CA THR A 351 -11.56 -1.25 -10.98
C THR A 351 -12.90 -1.18 -10.26
N VAL A 352 -13.48 -2.34 -9.95
CA VAL A 352 -14.77 -2.42 -9.21
C VAL A 352 -14.69 -1.71 -7.86
N HIS A 353 -13.52 -1.75 -7.20
CA HIS A 353 -13.26 -1.08 -5.93
C HIS A 353 -13.43 0.44 -6.04
N LYS A 354 -12.89 1.06 -7.10
CA LYS A 354 -13.00 2.50 -7.33
C LYS A 354 -14.43 2.88 -7.74
N THR A 355 -15.05 2.11 -8.63
CA THR A 355 -16.40 2.40 -9.14
C THR A 355 -17.47 2.32 -8.05
N PHE A 356 -17.36 1.35 -7.14
CA PHE A 356 -18.33 1.11 -6.07
C PHE A 356 -17.85 1.53 -4.68
N GLY A 357 -16.71 2.20 -4.55
CA GLY A 357 -16.18 2.65 -3.26
C GLY A 357 -16.03 1.51 -2.25
N LEU A 358 -15.49 0.37 -2.68
CA LEU A 358 -15.35 -0.81 -1.83
C LEU A 358 -14.16 -0.64 -0.86
N PRO A 359 -14.32 -0.96 0.44
CA PRO A 359 -13.22 -0.89 1.40
C PRO A 359 -12.18 -1.98 1.12
N VAL A 360 -10.92 -1.73 1.52
CA VAL A 360 -9.85 -2.73 1.49
C VAL A 360 -9.29 -2.81 2.92
N PRO A 361 -9.38 -3.97 3.61
CA PRO A 361 -9.91 -5.26 3.15
C PRO A 361 -11.46 -5.37 3.10
N LEU A 362 -11.95 -6.31 2.29
CA LEU A 362 -13.37 -6.64 2.11
C LEU A 362 -13.84 -7.74 3.08
N PHE A 363 -14.90 -7.47 3.83
CA PHE A 363 -15.56 -8.41 4.74
C PHE A 363 -17.05 -8.56 4.41
N ALA A 364 -17.72 -9.55 5.02
CA ALA A 364 -19.13 -9.83 4.77
C ALA A 364 -20.07 -8.68 5.18
N ASP A 365 -19.69 -7.95 6.23
CA ASP A 365 -20.38 -6.79 6.80
C ASP A 365 -19.91 -5.46 6.20
N SER A 366 -18.97 -5.49 5.25
CA SER A 366 -18.53 -4.28 4.56
C SER A 366 -19.65 -3.61 3.77
N SER A 367 -19.58 -2.29 3.69
CA SER A 367 -20.49 -1.45 2.90
C SER A 367 -19.70 -0.55 1.96
N SER A 368 -20.35 -0.09 0.90
CA SER A 368 -19.79 0.95 0.03
C SER A 368 -19.61 2.27 0.79
N SER A 369 -18.57 3.03 0.47
CA SER A 369 -18.39 4.41 0.94
C SER A 369 -19.25 5.44 0.18
N ILE A 370 -19.93 5.01 -0.89
CA ILE A 370 -20.76 5.88 -1.73
C ILE A 370 -22.03 6.29 -0.98
N LYS A 371 -22.25 7.61 -0.88
CA LYS A 371 -23.47 8.18 -0.29
C LYS A 371 -24.51 8.38 -1.40
N ILE A 372 -25.78 8.10 -1.11
CA ILE A 372 -26.89 8.17 -2.09
C ILE A 372 -26.99 9.53 -2.81
N GLN A 373 -26.63 10.61 -2.13
CA GLN A 373 -26.71 11.98 -2.68
C GLN A 373 -25.43 12.44 -3.40
N SER A 374 -24.40 11.60 -3.48
CA SER A 374 -23.11 11.98 -4.05
C SER A 374 -23.12 12.02 -5.58
N LYS A 375 -22.12 12.68 -6.19
CA LYS A 375 -21.95 12.73 -7.65
C LYS A 375 -21.74 11.33 -8.22
N GLU A 376 -21.03 10.47 -7.49
CA GLU A 376 -20.78 9.07 -7.83
C GLU A 376 -22.09 8.28 -7.87
N ALA A 377 -22.98 8.46 -6.89
CA ALA A 377 -24.29 7.81 -6.90
C ALA A 377 -25.16 8.27 -8.08
N GLN A 378 -25.11 9.57 -8.43
CA GLN A 378 -25.81 10.08 -9.62
C GLN A 378 -25.24 9.49 -10.92
N TYR A 379 -23.92 9.30 -10.99
CA TYR A 379 -23.28 8.63 -12.11
C TYR A 379 -23.77 7.17 -12.23
N LEU A 380 -23.68 6.38 -11.15
CA LEU A 380 -24.15 4.99 -11.12
C LEU A 380 -25.65 4.87 -11.46
N LYS A 381 -26.46 5.84 -11.05
CA LYS A 381 -27.89 5.90 -11.38
C LYS A 381 -28.14 6.08 -12.88
N LYS A 382 -27.31 6.87 -13.55
CA LYS A 382 -27.37 7.11 -15.01
C LYS A 382 -26.79 5.96 -15.84
N THR A 383 -25.92 5.14 -15.26
CA THR A 383 -25.32 3.98 -15.94
C THR A 383 -26.34 2.86 -16.13
N ASP A 384 -26.50 2.33 -17.34
CA ASP A 384 -27.47 1.26 -17.62
C ASP A 384 -26.85 -0.15 -17.58
N ILE A 385 -25.58 -0.28 -18.00
CA ILE A 385 -24.85 -1.54 -18.10
C ILE A 385 -23.56 -1.47 -17.29
N PHE A 386 -23.29 -2.54 -16.54
CA PHE A 386 -22.00 -2.77 -15.89
C PHE A 386 -21.36 -4.01 -16.48
N ILE A 387 -20.14 -3.85 -17.00
CA ILE A 387 -19.32 -4.96 -17.50
C ILE A 387 -18.16 -5.15 -16.52
N TRP A 388 -18.02 -6.37 -16.02
CA TRP A 388 -16.98 -6.74 -15.07
C TRP A 388 -16.18 -7.92 -15.61
N ASP A 389 -14.96 -7.62 -16.06
CA ASP A 389 -13.97 -8.60 -16.51
C ASP A 389 -13.20 -9.22 -15.32
N GLU A 390 -12.79 -10.48 -15.46
CA GLU A 390 -12.17 -11.29 -14.39
C GLU A 390 -12.95 -11.34 -13.07
N ALA A 391 -14.28 -11.39 -13.16
CA ALA A 391 -15.16 -11.49 -12.01
C ALA A 391 -14.83 -12.69 -11.07
N PRO A 392 -14.42 -13.88 -11.55
CA PRO A 392 -14.08 -15.03 -10.69
C PRO A 392 -12.97 -14.76 -9.67
N MET A 393 -12.05 -13.83 -9.94
CA MET A 393 -10.96 -13.47 -9.02
C MET A 393 -11.43 -12.61 -7.83
N ALA A 394 -12.65 -12.09 -7.88
CA ALA A 394 -13.18 -11.22 -6.85
C ALA A 394 -13.94 -12.00 -5.75
N PRO A 395 -13.85 -11.57 -4.48
CA PRO A 395 -14.64 -12.18 -3.42
C PRO A 395 -16.14 -11.90 -3.63
N ARG A 396 -16.99 -12.87 -3.27
CA ARG A 396 -18.46 -12.75 -3.35
C ARG A 396 -18.99 -11.47 -2.68
N TYR A 397 -18.32 -10.98 -1.64
CA TYR A 397 -18.69 -9.76 -0.93
C TYR A 397 -18.70 -8.54 -1.85
N ALA A 398 -17.77 -8.45 -2.82
CA ALA A 398 -17.76 -7.37 -3.78
C ALA A 398 -19.04 -7.36 -4.65
N LEU A 399 -19.49 -8.55 -5.09
CA LEU A 399 -20.72 -8.70 -5.87
C LEU A 399 -21.98 -8.41 -5.03
N GLU A 400 -22.00 -8.84 -3.76
CA GLU A 400 -23.11 -8.59 -2.84
C GLU A 400 -23.22 -7.11 -2.43
N ILE A 401 -22.09 -6.44 -2.19
CA ILE A 401 -22.06 -5.00 -1.90
C ILE A 401 -22.50 -4.20 -3.12
N MET A 402 -22.05 -4.59 -4.32
CA MET A 402 -22.50 -3.97 -5.57
C MET A 402 -24.02 -4.06 -5.73
N ASP A 403 -24.62 -5.24 -5.50
CA ASP A 403 -26.07 -5.44 -5.53
C ASP A 403 -26.79 -4.54 -4.51
N ARG A 404 -26.39 -4.57 -3.23
CA ARG A 404 -26.98 -3.71 -2.18
C ARG A 404 -26.89 -2.23 -2.54
N THR A 405 -25.71 -1.78 -2.96
CA THR A 405 -25.43 -0.38 -3.30
C THR A 405 -26.31 0.09 -4.46
N LEU A 406 -26.47 -0.73 -5.51
CA LEU A 406 -27.33 -0.37 -6.64
C LEU A 406 -28.82 -0.38 -6.28
N ARG A 407 -29.29 -1.31 -5.44
CA ARG A 407 -30.67 -1.30 -4.95
C ARG A 407 -30.97 -0.03 -4.15
N ASP A 408 -30.04 0.38 -3.29
CA ASP A 408 -30.17 1.59 -2.46
C ASP A 408 -30.17 2.87 -3.33
N ILE A 409 -29.23 2.98 -4.28
CA ILE A 409 -29.13 4.15 -5.19
C ILE A 409 -30.35 4.26 -6.11
N MET A 410 -30.82 3.13 -6.62
CA MET A 410 -31.97 3.07 -7.53
C MET A 410 -33.31 3.12 -6.79
N ASN A 411 -33.32 2.90 -5.47
CA ASN A 411 -34.52 2.66 -4.68
C ASN A 411 -35.42 1.58 -5.33
N ASN A 412 -34.80 0.45 -5.68
CA ASN A 412 -35.40 -0.63 -6.44
C ASN A 412 -34.90 -1.99 -5.91
N ASP A 413 -35.83 -2.84 -5.44
CA ASP A 413 -35.51 -4.14 -4.86
C ASP A 413 -35.15 -5.24 -5.88
N LEU A 414 -35.28 -4.95 -7.19
CA LEU A 414 -34.80 -5.86 -8.23
C LEU A 414 -33.28 -6.10 -8.09
N PRO A 415 -32.78 -7.28 -8.48
CA PRO A 415 -31.34 -7.54 -8.50
C PRO A 415 -30.57 -6.40 -9.17
N PHE A 416 -29.55 -5.91 -8.49
CA PHE A 416 -28.69 -4.79 -8.89
C PHE A 416 -29.46 -3.51 -9.24
N GLY A 417 -30.56 -3.23 -8.55
CA GLY A 417 -31.39 -2.05 -8.79
C GLY A 417 -32.08 -2.05 -10.16
N GLY A 418 -32.17 -3.22 -10.82
CA GLY A 418 -32.70 -3.38 -12.17
C GLY A 418 -31.70 -3.07 -13.29
N LYS A 419 -30.43 -2.81 -12.98
CA LYS A 419 -29.37 -2.57 -13.98
C LYS A 419 -28.94 -3.86 -14.67
N ILE A 420 -28.34 -3.73 -15.85
CA ILE A 420 -27.80 -4.87 -16.60
C ILE A 420 -26.37 -5.15 -16.12
N ILE A 421 -26.12 -6.37 -15.67
CA ILE A 421 -24.82 -6.81 -15.17
C ILE A 421 -24.27 -7.91 -16.08
N VAL A 422 -23.10 -7.67 -16.65
CA VAL A 422 -22.36 -8.62 -17.47
C VAL A 422 -21.05 -8.94 -16.76
N LEU A 423 -20.92 -10.18 -16.30
CA LEU A 423 -19.69 -10.69 -15.69
C LEU A 423 -18.95 -11.56 -16.72
N GLY A 424 -17.66 -11.34 -16.88
CA GLY A 424 -16.76 -12.16 -17.69
C GLY A 424 -15.66 -12.80 -16.85
N GLY A 425 -15.18 -13.95 -17.28
CA GLY A 425 -13.98 -14.58 -16.73
C GLY A 425 -13.99 -16.10 -16.86
N ASP A 426 -12.95 -16.74 -16.33
CA ASP A 426 -12.80 -18.20 -16.32
C ASP A 426 -12.58 -18.71 -14.88
N PHE A 427 -13.46 -19.60 -14.41
CA PHE A 427 -13.32 -20.21 -13.08
C PHE A 427 -12.18 -21.23 -12.99
N ARG A 428 -11.57 -21.61 -14.12
CA ARG A 428 -10.35 -22.44 -14.15
C ARG A 428 -9.10 -21.64 -13.79
N GLN A 429 -9.19 -20.31 -13.73
CA GLN A 429 -8.10 -19.43 -13.33
C GLN A 429 -8.05 -19.23 -11.80
N LEU A 430 -7.51 -18.10 -11.34
CA LEU A 430 -7.29 -17.81 -9.94
C LEU A 430 -8.61 -17.58 -9.19
N LEU A 431 -8.73 -18.21 -8.03
CA LEU A 431 -9.79 -17.94 -7.07
C LEU A 431 -9.48 -16.66 -6.26
N PRO A 432 -10.48 -16.10 -5.56
CA PRO A 432 -10.26 -14.93 -4.72
C PRO A 432 -9.21 -15.18 -3.64
N ILE A 433 -8.31 -14.22 -3.45
CA ILE A 433 -7.21 -14.35 -2.50
C ILE A 433 -7.74 -14.17 -1.07
N LYS A 434 -7.52 -15.16 -0.21
CA LYS A 434 -7.73 -15.07 1.25
C LYS A 434 -6.43 -15.45 1.96
N ILE A 435 -5.81 -14.48 2.62
CA ILE A 435 -4.56 -14.68 3.38
C ILE A 435 -4.84 -15.71 4.49
N HIS A 436 -4.00 -16.75 4.57
CA HIS A 436 -4.13 -17.88 5.49
C HIS A 436 -5.48 -18.63 5.43
N GLY A 437 -6.19 -18.54 4.30
CA GLY A 437 -7.45 -19.25 4.08
C GLY A 437 -7.24 -20.73 3.76
N THR A 438 -8.10 -21.58 4.30
CA THR A 438 -8.23 -22.99 3.88
C THR A 438 -8.90 -23.08 2.49
N ARG A 439 -8.73 -24.22 1.80
CA ARG A 439 -9.39 -24.49 0.49
C ARG A 439 -10.90 -24.25 0.55
N CYS A 440 -11.57 -24.72 1.60
CA CYS A 440 -13.01 -24.54 1.77
C CYS A 440 -13.40 -23.06 1.91
N GLU A 441 -12.59 -22.27 2.62
CA GLU A 441 -12.85 -20.84 2.79
C GLU A 441 -12.64 -20.05 1.51
N ILE A 442 -11.61 -20.38 0.72
CA ILE A 442 -11.34 -19.77 -0.58
C ILE A 442 -12.47 -20.09 -1.56
N VAL A 443 -12.91 -21.35 -1.62
CA VAL A 443 -14.05 -21.77 -2.46
C VAL A 443 -15.32 -21.04 -2.04
N ASN A 444 -15.64 -20.98 -0.74
CA ASN A 444 -16.80 -20.24 -0.24
C ASN A 444 -16.71 -18.71 -0.47
N LEU A 445 -15.51 -18.17 -0.69
CA LEU A 445 -15.31 -16.77 -1.04
C LEU A 445 -15.61 -16.49 -2.51
N SER A 446 -15.67 -17.51 -3.38
CA SER A 446 -15.98 -17.35 -4.80
C SER A 446 -17.38 -16.76 -5.02
N ILE A 447 -17.53 -15.95 -6.08
CA ILE A 447 -18.81 -15.35 -6.49
C ILE A 447 -19.92 -16.39 -6.74
N LYS A 448 -19.59 -17.64 -7.07
CA LYS A 448 -20.57 -18.74 -7.20
C LYS A 448 -21.35 -19.00 -5.90
N PHE A 449 -20.76 -18.70 -4.75
CA PHE A 449 -21.39 -18.83 -3.43
C PHE A 449 -22.03 -17.52 -2.94
N SER A 450 -22.13 -16.51 -3.82
CA SER A 450 -22.93 -15.32 -3.57
C SER A 450 -24.42 -15.65 -3.59
N SER A 451 -25.19 -15.01 -2.71
CA SER A 451 -26.65 -15.07 -2.75
C SER A 451 -27.25 -14.51 -4.05
N THR A 452 -26.52 -13.64 -4.75
CA THR A 452 -26.93 -13.00 -6.01
C THR A 452 -26.65 -13.88 -7.24
N TRP A 453 -25.81 -14.90 -7.13
CA TRP A 453 -25.37 -15.73 -8.26
C TRP A 453 -26.54 -16.43 -8.98
N LYS A 454 -27.60 -16.79 -8.24
CA LYS A 454 -28.83 -17.41 -8.78
C LYS A 454 -29.55 -16.59 -9.85
N HIS A 455 -29.25 -15.30 -9.97
CA HIS A 455 -29.85 -14.42 -10.97
C HIS A 455 -29.10 -14.48 -12.32
N PHE A 456 -27.86 -14.97 -12.34
CA PHE A 456 -27.02 -14.97 -13.53
C PHE A 456 -27.37 -16.11 -14.50
N ILE A 457 -27.59 -15.76 -15.76
CA ILE A 457 -27.63 -16.71 -16.88
C ILE A 457 -26.20 -16.88 -17.38
N SER A 458 -25.70 -18.11 -17.40
CA SER A 458 -24.33 -18.41 -17.83
C SER A 458 -24.28 -18.82 -19.30
N PHE A 459 -23.37 -18.21 -20.06
CA PHE A 459 -23.02 -18.59 -21.42
C PHE A 459 -21.59 -19.11 -21.44
N SER A 460 -21.32 -20.23 -22.12
CA SER A 460 -19.96 -20.77 -22.25
C SER A 460 -19.42 -20.63 -23.66
N LEU A 461 -18.32 -19.91 -23.84
CA LEU A 461 -17.57 -19.81 -25.08
C LEU A 461 -16.68 -21.05 -25.24
N THR A 462 -16.82 -21.75 -26.36
CA THR A 462 -16.17 -23.05 -26.60
C THR A 462 -15.02 -22.97 -27.62
N GLU A 463 -14.93 -21.88 -28.38
CA GLU A 463 -13.87 -21.67 -29.36
C GLU A 463 -12.75 -20.83 -28.75
N ASN A 464 -11.55 -21.40 -28.71
CA ASN A 464 -10.36 -20.68 -28.24
C ASN A 464 -9.69 -19.97 -29.42
N MET A 465 -9.87 -18.65 -29.49
CA MET A 465 -9.31 -17.81 -30.55
C MET A 465 -7.81 -17.51 -30.40
N ARG A 466 -7.17 -17.92 -29.29
CA ARG A 466 -5.74 -17.67 -29.04
C ARG A 466 -4.83 -18.80 -29.47
N VAL A 467 -5.37 -20.01 -29.58
CA VAL A 467 -4.58 -21.17 -29.96
C VAL A 467 -4.55 -21.26 -31.48
N LEU A 468 -3.36 -21.50 -32.04
CA LEU A 468 -3.22 -21.69 -33.47
C LEU A 468 -3.99 -22.94 -33.92
N PRO A 469 -4.54 -22.98 -35.14
CA PRO A 469 -5.30 -24.12 -35.63
C PRO A 469 -4.54 -25.46 -35.58
N GLU A 470 -3.22 -25.41 -35.54
CA GLU A 470 -2.31 -26.57 -35.51
C GLU A 470 -2.09 -27.12 -34.09
N GLU A 471 -2.39 -26.35 -33.04
CA GLU A 471 -2.09 -26.66 -31.63
C GLU A 471 -3.29 -27.25 -30.86
N THR A 472 -4.16 -27.97 -31.56
CA THR A 472 -5.40 -28.53 -30.98
C THR A 472 -5.15 -29.50 -29.82
N GLU A 473 -4.04 -30.25 -29.84
CA GLU A 473 -3.68 -31.19 -28.78
C GLU A 473 -3.29 -30.45 -27.49
N PHE A 474 -2.52 -29.36 -27.62
CA PHE A 474 -2.15 -28.51 -26.49
C PHE A 474 -3.36 -27.76 -25.92
N ALA A 475 -4.25 -27.25 -26.77
CA ALA A 475 -5.51 -26.66 -26.32
C ALA A 475 -6.34 -27.63 -25.48
N LYS A 476 -6.44 -28.88 -25.94
CA LYS A 476 -7.18 -29.94 -25.23
C LYS A 476 -6.50 -30.31 -23.92
N PHE A 477 -5.17 -30.37 -23.89
CA PHE A 477 -4.40 -30.60 -22.67
C PHE A 477 -4.68 -29.49 -21.63
N LEU A 478 -4.63 -28.22 -22.03
CA LEU A 478 -4.92 -27.08 -21.15
C LEU A 478 -6.35 -27.11 -20.59
N LEU A 479 -7.34 -27.43 -21.43
CA LEU A 479 -8.73 -27.57 -20.98
C LEU A 479 -8.89 -28.71 -19.98
N ASN A 480 -8.33 -29.88 -20.28
CA ASN A 480 -8.37 -31.03 -19.35
C ASN A 480 -7.65 -30.73 -18.03
N MET A 481 -6.55 -29.98 -18.08
CA MET A 481 -5.85 -29.50 -16.88
C MET A 481 -6.74 -28.57 -16.06
N GLY A 482 -7.34 -27.56 -16.69
CA GLY A 482 -8.21 -26.59 -16.01
C GLY A 482 -9.51 -27.20 -15.46
N ASP A 483 -10.06 -28.21 -16.13
CA ASP A 483 -11.24 -28.97 -15.66
C ASP A 483 -10.90 -29.99 -14.56
N GLY A 484 -9.61 -30.12 -14.20
CA GLY A 484 -9.15 -31.03 -13.17
C GLY A 484 -9.14 -32.51 -13.57
N ILE A 485 -9.28 -32.81 -14.87
CA ILE A 485 -9.36 -34.19 -15.41
C ILE A 485 -8.01 -34.89 -15.32
N LEU A 486 -6.91 -34.13 -15.42
CA LEU A 486 -5.55 -34.66 -15.40
C LEU A 486 -4.97 -34.86 -14.00
N ASN A 487 -5.72 -34.51 -12.95
CA ASN A 487 -5.27 -34.62 -11.57
C ASN A 487 -5.32 -36.08 -11.10
N ASP A 488 -4.27 -36.53 -10.41
CA ASP A 488 -4.26 -37.80 -9.71
C ASP A 488 -5.03 -37.73 -8.38
N ALA A 489 -5.06 -38.84 -7.62
CA ALA A 489 -5.74 -38.90 -6.32
C ALA A 489 -5.20 -37.93 -5.25
N ASN A 490 -4.03 -37.32 -5.48
CA ASN A 490 -3.37 -36.36 -4.60
C ASN A 490 -3.38 -34.94 -5.20
N ASP A 491 -4.21 -34.67 -6.20
CA ASP A 491 -4.28 -33.40 -6.94
C ASP A 491 -2.98 -33.05 -7.74
N ASN A 492 -2.08 -34.00 -8.00
CA ASN A 492 -0.90 -33.76 -8.84
C ASN A 492 -1.21 -33.90 -10.33
N ILE A 493 -0.45 -33.20 -11.18
CA ILE A 493 -0.57 -33.27 -12.64
C ILE A 493 0.77 -33.72 -13.22
N GLN A 494 0.73 -34.68 -14.16
CA GLN A 494 1.91 -35.05 -14.93
C GLN A 494 2.05 -34.12 -16.14
N LEU A 495 3.14 -33.34 -16.16
CA LEU A 495 3.46 -32.43 -17.25
C LEU A 495 4.07 -33.20 -18.44
N PRO A 496 3.79 -32.80 -19.69
CA PRO A 496 4.52 -33.29 -20.86
C PRO A 496 6.01 -33.01 -20.76
N ASP A 497 6.86 -33.95 -21.19
CA ASP A 497 8.32 -33.81 -21.13
C ASP A 497 8.84 -32.56 -21.87
N CYS A 498 8.14 -32.13 -22.93
CA CYS A 498 8.47 -30.90 -23.67
C CYS A 498 8.24 -29.60 -22.88
N CYS A 499 7.50 -29.66 -21.77
CA CYS A 499 7.25 -28.52 -20.89
C CYS A 499 8.24 -28.43 -19.72
N ILE A 500 9.14 -29.41 -19.56
CA ILE A 500 10.06 -29.50 -18.42
C ILE A 500 11.45 -29.08 -18.88
N ALA A 501 11.99 -28.04 -18.24
CA ALA A 501 13.37 -27.63 -18.46
C ALA A 501 14.37 -28.62 -17.82
N PRO A 502 15.54 -28.88 -18.44
CA PRO A 502 16.61 -29.64 -17.83
C PRO A 502 17.08 -29.05 -16.48
N ILE A 503 17.61 -29.88 -15.58
CA ILE A 503 18.05 -29.47 -14.22
C ILE A 503 19.11 -28.35 -14.25
N ASN A 504 19.95 -28.32 -15.29
CA ASN A 504 21.03 -27.33 -15.45
C ASN A 504 20.66 -26.22 -16.44
N ALA A 505 19.40 -26.14 -16.87
CA ALA A 505 18.96 -25.09 -17.78
C ALA A 505 18.91 -23.75 -17.04
N ASP A 506 19.37 -22.71 -17.72
CA ASP A 506 19.28 -21.35 -17.22
C ASP A 506 18.23 -20.62 -18.05
N ILE A 507 16.98 -20.70 -17.59
CA ILE A 507 15.83 -20.14 -18.31
C ILE A 507 15.99 -18.66 -18.63
N ILE A 508 16.75 -17.92 -17.82
CA ILE A 508 16.99 -16.49 -18.02
C ILE A 508 17.96 -16.32 -19.19
N GLU A 509 19.06 -17.06 -19.19
CA GLU A 509 20.04 -17.05 -20.27
C GLU A 509 19.45 -17.59 -21.59
N ASP A 510 18.65 -18.66 -21.52
CA ASP A 510 18.03 -19.31 -22.67
C ASP A 510 16.99 -18.40 -23.35
N ILE A 511 16.26 -17.59 -22.58
CA ILE A 511 15.22 -16.68 -23.11
C ILE A 511 15.82 -15.32 -23.49
N TYR A 512 16.66 -14.75 -22.63
CA TYR A 512 17.09 -13.35 -22.76
C TYR A 512 18.55 -13.19 -23.20
N GLY A 513 19.43 -14.17 -22.98
CA GLY A 513 20.87 -14.03 -23.18
C GLY A 513 21.24 -13.64 -24.62
N ASP A 514 20.80 -14.42 -25.61
CA ASP A 514 21.10 -14.14 -27.02
C ASP A 514 20.40 -12.88 -27.53
N LEU A 515 19.16 -12.62 -27.10
CA LEU A 515 18.42 -11.42 -27.47
C LEU A 515 19.13 -10.16 -26.98
N ILE A 516 19.62 -10.16 -25.74
CA ILE A 516 20.37 -9.03 -25.16
C ILE A 516 21.73 -8.87 -25.86
N ARG A 517 22.48 -9.96 -26.07
CA ARG A 517 23.78 -9.93 -26.78
C ARG A 517 23.66 -9.38 -28.19
N ASN A 518 22.59 -9.75 -28.91
CA ASN A 518 22.33 -9.28 -30.27
C ASN A 518 21.63 -7.92 -30.32
N LYS A 519 21.32 -7.31 -29.16
CA LYS A 519 20.59 -6.03 -29.02
C LYS A 519 19.18 -6.06 -29.64
N GLU A 520 18.53 -7.21 -29.60
CA GLU A 520 17.15 -7.41 -30.09
C GLU A 520 16.11 -7.09 -29.00
N PHE A 521 16.18 -5.89 -28.44
CA PHE A 521 15.34 -5.49 -27.30
C PHE A 521 13.84 -5.54 -27.59
N ASN A 522 13.43 -5.26 -28.83
CA ASN A 522 12.03 -5.37 -29.26
C ASN A 522 11.51 -6.81 -29.26
N ASN A 523 12.38 -7.80 -29.48
CA ASN A 523 12.01 -9.20 -29.38
C ASN A 523 12.04 -9.65 -27.92
N MET A 524 12.99 -9.17 -27.13
CA MET A 524 13.01 -9.37 -25.66
C MET A 524 11.70 -8.89 -25.01
N ALA A 525 11.14 -7.76 -25.45
CA ALA A 525 9.86 -7.25 -24.98
C ALA A 525 8.67 -8.21 -25.21
N LYS A 526 8.77 -9.16 -26.15
CA LYS A 526 7.72 -10.15 -26.41
C LYS A 526 7.82 -11.38 -25.50
N CYS A 527 8.95 -11.55 -24.81
CA CYS A 527 9.18 -12.65 -23.89
C CYS A 527 8.74 -12.29 -22.47
N ALA A 528 8.29 -13.29 -21.72
CA ALA A 528 7.96 -13.17 -20.30
C ALA A 528 8.33 -14.46 -19.56
N ILE A 529 8.84 -14.32 -18.34
CA ILE A 529 9.03 -15.42 -17.41
C ILE A 529 8.02 -15.24 -16.28
N LEU A 530 7.26 -16.30 -15.99
CA LEU A 530 6.28 -16.30 -14.91
C LEU A 530 6.80 -17.16 -13.75
N SER A 531 6.58 -16.68 -12.53
CA SER A 531 6.88 -17.44 -11.32
C SER A 531 5.73 -17.32 -10.30
N ALA A 532 5.61 -18.31 -9.43
CA ALA A 532 4.53 -18.40 -8.45
C ALA A 532 4.72 -17.46 -7.24
N ARG A 533 5.95 -17.01 -6.95
CA ARG A 533 6.26 -16.17 -5.79
C ARG A 533 6.94 -14.88 -6.23
N ASN A 534 6.55 -13.75 -5.62
CA ASN A 534 7.18 -12.45 -5.88
C ASN A 534 8.69 -12.47 -5.63
N ALA A 535 9.16 -13.15 -4.57
CA ALA A 535 10.59 -13.26 -4.29
C ALA A 535 11.39 -13.90 -5.45
N ASP A 536 10.82 -14.90 -6.12
CA ASP A 536 11.45 -15.53 -7.29
C ASP A 536 11.40 -14.59 -8.50
N VAL A 537 10.28 -13.87 -8.68
CA VAL A 537 10.14 -12.82 -9.73
C VAL A 537 11.18 -11.72 -9.53
N ASP A 538 11.40 -11.28 -8.31
CA ASP A 538 12.39 -10.24 -7.97
C ASP A 538 13.82 -10.71 -8.27
N GLU A 539 14.14 -11.96 -7.94
CA GLU A 539 15.44 -12.58 -8.28
C GLU A 539 15.64 -12.69 -9.80
N ILE A 540 14.62 -13.16 -10.53
CA ILE A 540 14.65 -13.26 -11.99
C ILE A 540 14.83 -11.88 -12.61
N ASN A 541 14.03 -10.89 -12.21
CA ASN A 541 14.09 -9.53 -12.72
C ASN A 541 15.47 -8.91 -12.48
N LYS A 542 16.01 -9.07 -11.28
CA LYS A 542 17.36 -8.60 -10.94
C LYS A 542 18.40 -9.20 -11.88
N ARG A 543 18.34 -10.51 -12.13
CA ARG A 543 19.29 -11.20 -12.99
C ARG A 543 19.15 -10.82 -14.47
N VAL A 544 17.94 -10.57 -14.95
CA VAL A 544 17.70 -10.01 -16.30
C VAL A 544 18.32 -8.61 -16.43
N VAL A 545 18.14 -7.75 -15.43
CA VAL A 545 18.74 -6.40 -15.42
C VAL A 545 20.28 -6.48 -15.36
N GLU A 546 20.84 -7.43 -14.61
CA GLU A 546 22.29 -7.68 -14.57
C GLU A 546 22.84 -8.13 -15.93
N LEU A 547 22.08 -8.90 -16.71
CA LEU A 547 22.47 -9.34 -18.06
C LEU A 547 22.49 -8.20 -19.10
N LEU A 548 21.77 -7.10 -18.88
CA LEU A 548 21.84 -5.94 -19.78
C LEU A 548 23.26 -5.34 -19.73
N ASP A 549 24.01 -5.53 -20.83
CA ASP A 549 25.41 -5.12 -21.05
C ASP A 549 25.58 -3.59 -21.25
N ILE A 550 24.89 -2.81 -20.42
CA ILE A 550 24.87 -1.36 -20.48
C ILE A 550 25.47 -0.85 -19.19
N SER A 551 26.49 0.01 -19.33
CA SER A 551 27.23 0.61 -18.21
C SER A 551 26.44 1.66 -17.44
N GLU A 552 25.37 2.18 -18.03
CA GLU A 552 24.49 3.16 -17.42
C GLU A 552 23.42 2.44 -16.59
N GLU A 553 23.69 2.32 -15.28
CA GLU A 553 22.69 1.96 -14.28
C GLU A 553 22.32 3.22 -13.51
N ARG A 554 21.03 3.39 -13.24
CA ARG A 554 20.52 4.46 -12.38
C ARG A 554 19.63 3.89 -11.30
N ILE A 555 19.80 4.42 -10.09
CA ILE A 555 19.05 4.00 -8.90
C ILE A 555 18.11 5.15 -8.52
N TYR A 556 16.82 4.85 -8.48
CA TYR A 556 15.80 5.76 -7.97
C TYR A 556 15.39 5.28 -6.58
N THR A 557 15.49 6.16 -5.58
CA THR A 557 15.11 5.86 -4.19
C THR A 557 13.77 6.49 -3.85
N SER A 558 12.88 5.78 -3.17
CA SER A 558 11.63 6.38 -2.67
C SER A 558 11.90 7.35 -1.51
N THR A 559 11.02 8.34 -1.37
CA THR A 559 10.96 9.23 -0.20
C THR A 559 9.79 8.77 0.68
N ASP A 560 10.10 8.08 1.77
CA ASP A 560 9.09 7.53 2.67
C ASP A 560 8.95 8.40 3.92
N SER A 561 7.73 8.81 4.25
CA SER A 561 7.41 9.58 5.47
C SER A 561 6.11 9.10 6.11
N THR A 562 5.98 9.30 7.41
CA THR A 562 4.75 9.00 8.15
C THR A 562 3.83 10.21 8.17
N GLU A 563 2.54 10.05 7.84
CA GLU A 563 1.56 11.12 8.07
C GLU A 563 1.40 11.38 9.58
N ASN A 564 1.49 12.66 9.97
CA ASN A 564 1.20 13.13 11.32
C ASN A 564 -0.21 12.70 11.72
N CYS A 565 -0.31 11.68 12.57
CA CYS A 565 -1.57 11.22 13.15
C CYS A 565 -1.98 12.22 14.24
N ASP A 566 -2.64 13.32 13.85
CA ASP A 566 -3.34 14.20 14.78
C ASP A 566 -4.59 13.47 15.31
N ASP A 567 -4.40 12.72 16.41
CA ASP A 567 -5.21 12.78 17.63
C ASP A 567 -4.92 11.55 18.54
N ASN A 568 -4.22 11.81 19.65
CA ASN A 568 -4.11 10.95 20.85
C ASN A 568 -3.47 9.55 20.70
N GLY A 569 -2.28 9.45 20.10
CA GLY A 569 -1.48 8.23 20.22
C GLY A 569 -0.01 8.41 19.83
N ASP A 570 0.84 8.54 20.85
CA ASP A 570 2.30 8.36 21.02
C ASP A 570 3.11 7.43 20.04
N ILE A 571 2.77 7.31 18.76
CA ILE A 571 3.41 6.37 17.81
C ILE A 571 4.02 7.08 16.58
N GLY A 572 3.73 8.37 16.36
CA GLY A 572 4.20 9.12 15.19
C GLY A 572 5.72 9.35 15.09
N GLU A 573 6.49 9.25 16.18
CA GLU A 573 7.93 9.57 16.20
C GLU A 573 8.87 8.33 16.21
N VAL A 574 8.36 7.09 16.09
CA VAL A 574 9.17 5.87 16.34
C VAL A 574 9.55 5.09 15.07
N LEU A 575 9.02 5.42 13.90
CA LEU A 575 9.38 4.73 12.66
C LEU A 575 10.58 5.41 12.01
N LEU A 576 11.76 4.83 12.24
CA LEU A 576 13.01 5.24 11.58
C LEU A 576 12.88 5.09 10.05
N PRO A 577 13.39 6.04 9.24
CA PRO A 577 13.40 5.94 7.79
C PRO A 577 14.00 4.63 7.28
N GLU A 578 15.03 4.11 7.95
CA GLU A 578 15.66 2.84 7.58
C GLU A 578 14.69 1.65 7.67
N TYR A 579 13.74 1.67 8.62
CA TYR A 579 12.70 0.65 8.72
C TYR A 579 11.68 0.80 7.58
N LEU A 580 11.28 2.03 7.25
CA LEU A 580 10.38 2.30 6.12
C LEU A 580 10.99 1.80 4.80
N ASN A 581 12.28 2.03 4.59
CA ASN A 581 13.03 1.56 3.43
C ASN A 581 13.08 0.02 3.30
N THR A 582 12.82 -0.74 4.39
CA THR A 582 12.72 -2.21 4.33
C THR A 582 11.35 -2.72 3.90
N LEU A 583 10.33 -1.85 3.90
CA LEU A 583 8.97 -2.23 3.53
C LEU A 583 8.86 -2.32 2.00
N SER A 584 8.45 -3.49 1.51
CA SER A 584 8.14 -3.70 0.08
C SER A 584 6.73 -4.29 -0.06
N PRO A 585 5.67 -3.50 0.19
CA PRO A 585 4.32 -3.97 0.00
C PRO A 585 4.02 -4.10 -1.49
N SER A 586 3.25 -5.12 -1.88
CA SER A 586 2.99 -5.48 -3.29
C SER A 586 2.29 -4.39 -4.12
N THR A 587 1.80 -3.33 -3.50
CA THR A 587 1.10 -2.21 -4.16
C THR A 587 2.00 -0.99 -4.38
N LEU A 588 3.25 -1.03 -3.92
CA LEU A 588 4.23 0.04 -4.03
C LEU A 588 5.49 -0.50 -4.74
N PRO A 589 6.25 0.38 -5.42
CA PRO A 589 7.56 -0.03 -5.90
C PRO A 589 8.49 -0.27 -4.69
N PRO A 590 9.58 -1.03 -4.86
CA PRO A 590 10.61 -1.15 -3.83
C PRO A 590 11.26 0.22 -3.57
N TYR A 591 11.83 0.38 -2.36
CA TYR A 591 12.58 1.59 -1.98
C TYR A 591 13.68 1.91 -2.99
N GLU A 592 14.51 0.93 -3.36
CA GLU A 592 15.51 1.05 -4.42
C GLU A 592 14.98 0.45 -5.73
N LEU A 593 14.75 1.30 -6.73
CA LEU A 593 14.43 0.87 -8.09
C LEU A 593 15.67 1.05 -8.98
N ARG A 594 16.28 -0.07 -9.36
CA ARG A 594 17.48 -0.12 -10.23
C ARG A 594 17.07 -0.31 -11.67
N LEU A 595 17.37 0.69 -12.51
CA LEU A 595 16.97 0.71 -13.90
C LEU A 595 18.17 0.89 -14.82
N LYS A 596 18.06 0.29 -16.01
CA LYS A 596 19.00 0.43 -17.12
C LYS A 596 18.23 0.76 -18.41
N PRO A 597 18.84 1.43 -19.39
CA PRO A 597 18.25 1.58 -20.71
C PRO A 597 17.88 0.21 -21.31
N ASN A 598 16.82 0.17 -22.11
CA ASN A 598 16.19 -1.01 -22.70
C ASN A 598 15.55 -2.00 -21.71
N CYS A 599 15.55 -1.71 -20.41
CA CYS A 599 14.81 -2.51 -19.44
C CYS A 599 13.30 -2.39 -19.69
N VAL A 600 12.60 -3.52 -19.59
CA VAL A 600 11.13 -3.54 -19.62
C VAL A 600 10.61 -3.34 -18.19
N ILE A 601 9.77 -2.33 -18.01
CA ILE A 601 9.11 -2.02 -16.74
C ILE A 601 7.59 -2.15 -16.91
N MET A 602 6.88 -2.29 -15.79
CA MET A 602 5.43 -2.32 -15.75
C MET A 602 4.93 -1.22 -14.82
N LEU A 603 3.95 -0.43 -15.26
CA LEU A 603 3.28 0.52 -14.40
C LEU A 603 2.45 -0.21 -13.34
N ILE A 604 2.60 0.18 -12.08
CA ILE A 604 1.85 -0.38 -10.94
C ILE A 604 0.66 0.50 -10.53
N ARG A 605 0.49 1.64 -11.20
CA ARG A 605 -0.55 2.63 -10.92
C ARG A 605 -1.12 3.18 -12.23
N ASN A 606 -2.37 3.64 -12.16
CA ASN A 606 -3.00 4.34 -13.27
C ASN A 606 -2.46 5.78 -13.33
N LEU A 607 -1.71 6.09 -14.37
CA LEU A 607 -1.27 7.45 -14.66
C LEU A 607 -2.24 8.13 -15.63
N SER A 608 -2.56 7.50 -16.76
CA SER A 608 -3.46 8.06 -17.77
C SER A 608 -4.15 6.95 -18.55
N ILE A 609 -5.42 6.70 -18.28
CA ILE A 609 -6.19 5.63 -18.95
C ILE A 609 -6.39 5.93 -20.43
N ASN A 610 -6.70 7.18 -20.76
CA ASN A 610 -6.97 7.62 -22.14
C ASN A 610 -5.76 7.47 -23.07
N GLU A 611 -4.57 7.33 -22.51
CA GLU A 611 -3.29 7.27 -23.24
C GLU A 611 -2.61 5.90 -23.09
N GLY A 612 -3.34 4.92 -22.54
CA GLY A 612 -2.84 3.56 -22.35
C GLY A 612 -1.82 3.40 -21.23
N LEU A 613 -1.63 4.40 -20.36
CA LEU A 613 -0.71 4.37 -19.21
C LEU A 613 -1.45 3.99 -17.92
N CYS A 614 -1.93 2.75 -17.87
CA CYS A 614 -2.62 2.19 -16.71
C CYS A 614 -1.73 1.22 -15.93
N ASN A 615 -2.21 0.77 -14.77
CA ASN A 615 -1.63 -0.35 -14.06
C ASN A 615 -1.58 -1.58 -15.00
N GLY A 616 -0.44 -2.24 -15.08
CA GLY A 616 -0.16 -3.33 -16.00
C GLY A 616 0.46 -2.93 -17.34
N THR A 617 0.48 -1.64 -17.70
CA THR A 617 1.10 -1.19 -18.97
C THR A 617 2.59 -1.47 -18.95
N ARG A 618 3.07 -2.16 -19.99
CA ARG A 618 4.49 -2.48 -20.18
C ARG A 618 5.17 -1.39 -20.98
N LEU A 619 6.31 -0.93 -20.49
CA LEU A 619 7.11 0.14 -21.09
C LEU A 619 8.54 -0.34 -21.26
N MET A 620 9.21 0.06 -22.33
CA MET A 620 10.66 -0.09 -22.48
C MET A 620 11.34 1.24 -22.22
N ILE A 621 12.35 1.25 -21.36
CA ILE A 621 13.13 2.45 -21.07
C ILE A 621 14.02 2.78 -22.27
N ILE A 622 13.90 3.99 -22.79
CA ILE A 622 14.80 4.52 -23.83
C ILE A 622 15.94 5.31 -23.17
N GLU A 623 15.62 6.17 -22.20
CA GLU A 623 16.55 7.12 -21.61
C GLU A 623 16.18 7.38 -20.14
N LEU A 624 17.20 7.56 -19.30
CA LEU A 624 17.08 7.77 -17.86
C LEU A 624 17.53 9.20 -17.52
N ALA A 625 16.62 10.02 -17.00
CA ALA A 625 16.93 11.34 -16.44
C ALA A 625 16.84 11.31 -14.90
N ASP A 626 17.21 12.39 -14.21
CA ASP A 626 17.32 12.36 -12.74
C ASP A 626 15.92 12.26 -12.11
N HIS A 627 14.92 12.88 -12.75
CA HIS A 627 13.54 12.91 -12.24
C HIS A 627 12.52 12.36 -13.26
N LEU A 628 12.98 11.91 -14.43
CA LEU A 628 12.10 11.44 -15.51
C LEU A 628 12.60 10.16 -16.17
N LEU A 629 11.66 9.32 -16.58
CA LEU A 629 11.89 8.16 -17.43
C LEU A 629 11.30 8.43 -18.81
N LYS A 630 12.11 8.28 -19.85
CA LYS A 630 11.64 8.28 -21.23
C LYS A 630 11.43 6.85 -21.67
N CYS A 631 10.19 6.50 -22.02
CA CYS A 631 9.84 5.13 -22.35
C CYS A 631 9.03 5.02 -23.65
N GLU A 632 9.14 3.86 -24.29
CA GLU A 632 8.26 3.41 -25.36
C GLU A 632 7.19 2.47 -24.79
N ILE A 633 5.94 2.64 -25.23
CA ILE A 633 4.85 1.74 -24.86
C ILE A 633 4.98 0.45 -25.69
N LEU A 634 4.98 -0.70 -25.02
CA LEU A 634 5.14 -2.01 -25.67
C LEU A 634 3.82 -2.69 -26.05
N THR A 635 2.69 -1.99 -25.88
CA THR A 635 1.34 -2.47 -26.22
C THR A 635 0.93 -2.09 -27.62
#